data_AF-A0A3C1D6T5-F1
#
_entry.id   AF-A0A3C1D6T5-F1
#
_cell.length_a   1.000
_cell.length_b   1.000
_cell.length_c   1.000
_cell.angle_alpha   90.00
_cell.angle_beta   90.00
_cell.angle_gamma   90.00
#
_symmetry.space_group_name_H-M   'P 1'
#
loop_
_entity.id
_entity.type
_entity.pdbx_description
1 polymer ?
#
loop_
_entity_poly.entity_id
_entity_poly.type
_entity_poly.pdbx_seq_one_letter_code
_entity_poly.pdbx_strand_id
1 'polypeptide(L)'
;MVTAEYSAHHLQVLEGLEAVRKRPGMYIGSTDSRGLMHCLWEIIDNSVDEALAGHGSTIEIVLYADGSVEVRDRARGIPVDIEPRTGLSGVEVVFTKLHAGGKFGSGSYSASGGLHGVGASVVNALSERLDVEVDRGGKTWAMSFHRGEPGEFAGPTPDSAFTPFEKSSTLRVVGRAPKGVTGTRIRYWADRQIFTRDASFSLEDLQQRARQTAFLVPGLSITITDERDPEAPLTTEYRFDGGISEFAEFLAPDAAVTDTWRLQGTGTFTETVPVLQASGAMVPTELERTCEVDVAVRWGTGYETTMRSFVNIIATPKGGTHQQGFEAGLMKVIRTQVEQNARRLKVGNDKLDKDDILAGLTVVLTVRLPEPQFEGQTKEVLGTPAVRQIVSTVVARELAARFSSSKRDDKAQTSLLLDKVVAEMKARISARAHKETQRRKNALESSSLPAKLVDCRSNDVADSELFIVEGDSALGTAKLARNSEYQALLPIRGKILNVQKASISDMLSNAECASIIQVIGAGSGRSFDISTARYGKVILMSDADVDGAHIRTLLLTLFFRYMRPLIEEGRVFAAVPPLHRVVVKHPGSKPNETLYTYSEAELHALLNRLTKAGRTWQEPIQRYKGLGEMDAEQLATTTMDRAGRTLRRVRVQDAEAVASVFELLMGNDVAPRREFLIESSDRLARERIDA
;
A
#
# COMPACT_ATOMS: atom_id res chain seq x y z
N MET A 1 0.59 -28.30 53.95
CA MET A 1 1.19 -27.49 52.86
C MET A 1 2.68 -27.74 52.89
N VAL A 2 3.22 -28.43 51.89
CA VAL A 2 4.68 -28.55 51.73
C VAL A 2 5.14 -27.23 51.14
N THR A 3 5.83 -26.41 51.94
CA THR A 3 6.53 -25.23 51.46
C THR A 3 7.70 -25.73 50.61
N ALA A 4 7.59 -25.58 49.28
CA ALA A 4 8.70 -25.87 48.38
C ALA A 4 9.86 -24.93 48.74
N GLU A 5 10.97 -25.51 49.19
CA GLU A 5 12.20 -24.77 49.46
C GLU A 5 12.72 -24.15 48.16
N TYR A 6 12.74 -22.82 48.06
CA TYR A 6 13.36 -22.09 46.95
C TYR A 6 14.76 -21.64 47.37
N SER A 7 15.79 -22.33 46.90
CA SER A 7 17.21 -21.99 47.12
C SER A 7 17.98 -21.81 45.81
N ALA A 8 19.25 -21.40 45.90
CA ALA A 8 20.10 -21.01 44.76
C ALA A 8 20.25 -22.08 43.67
N HIS A 9 20.10 -23.38 43.98
CA HIS A 9 20.14 -24.44 42.96
C HIS A 9 18.94 -24.42 41.98
N HIS A 10 17.87 -23.70 42.31
CA HIS A 10 16.74 -23.45 41.40
C HIS A 10 17.00 -22.28 40.44
N LEU A 11 18.10 -21.54 40.62
CA LEU A 11 18.51 -20.50 39.68
C LEU A 11 19.14 -21.18 38.45
N GLN A 12 18.42 -21.13 37.33
CA GLN A 12 18.92 -21.62 36.06
C GLN A 12 19.58 -20.45 35.30
N VAL A 13 20.88 -20.54 35.08
CA VAL A 13 21.62 -19.63 34.21
C VAL A 13 21.64 -20.23 32.81
N LEU A 14 21.18 -19.47 31.82
CA LEU A 14 21.25 -19.86 30.41
C LEU A 14 22.46 -19.17 29.79
N GLU A 15 23.41 -19.95 29.29
CA GLU A 15 24.64 -19.42 28.71
C GLU A 15 24.53 -19.35 27.18
N GLY A 16 25.12 -18.30 26.60
CA GLY A 16 25.22 -18.13 25.14
C GLY A 16 23.87 -18.19 24.41
N LEU A 17 23.79 -19.06 23.39
CA LEU A 17 22.62 -19.16 22.50
C LEU A 17 21.45 -19.95 23.08
N GLU A 18 21.63 -20.65 24.21
CA GLU A 18 20.52 -21.34 24.89
C GLU A 18 19.44 -20.36 25.36
N ALA A 19 19.86 -19.17 25.81
CA ALA A 19 18.94 -18.11 26.22
C ALA A 19 18.04 -17.66 25.06
N VAL A 20 18.61 -17.55 23.85
CA VAL A 20 17.88 -17.21 22.62
C VAL A 20 16.84 -18.29 22.31
N ARG A 21 17.24 -19.56 22.29
CA ARG A 21 16.34 -20.69 22.00
C ARG A 21 15.22 -20.84 23.03
N LYS A 22 15.48 -20.52 24.30
CA LYS A 22 14.46 -20.59 25.37
C LYS A 22 13.42 -19.47 25.29
N ARG A 23 13.81 -18.31 24.74
CA ARG A 23 12.98 -17.09 24.65
C ARG A 23 13.11 -16.41 23.27
N PRO A 24 12.77 -17.10 22.17
CA PRO A 24 12.99 -16.60 20.82
C PRO A 24 12.21 -15.30 20.53
N GLY A 25 10.99 -15.17 21.06
CA GLY A 25 10.14 -14.00 20.86
C GLY A 25 10.75 -12.67 21.36
N MET A 26 11.68 -12.70 22.32
CA MET A 26 12.41 -11.48 22.73
C MET A 26 13.36 -10.97 21.65
N TYR A 27 13.86 -11.84 20.77
CA TYR A 27 14.86 -11.51 19.76
C TYR A 27 14.22 -11.29 18.39
N ILE A 28 13.26 -12.14 18.00
CA ILE A 28 12.64 -12.12 16.65
C ILE A 28 11.14 -11.77 16.68
N GLY A 29 10.62 -11.35 17.84
CA GLY A 29 9.23 -10.89 18.03
C GLY A 29 8.18 -12.01 18.13
N SER A 30 8.27 -13.04 17.30
CA SER A 30 7.32 -14.17 17.26
C SER A 30 7.97 -15.44 16.73
N THR A 31 7.27 -16.58 16.82
CA THR A 31 7.73 -17.88 16.31
C THR A 31 6.87 -18.39 15.14
N ASP A 32 6.08 -17.51 14.52
CA ASP A 32 5.35 -17.78 13.27
C ASP A 32 6.15 -17.28 12.06
N SER A 33 5.53 -17.24 10.87
CA SER A 33 6.17 -16.77 9.63
C SER A 33 6.81 -15.37 9.76
N ARG A 34 6.28 -14.47 10.60
CA ARG A 34 6.85 -13.12 10.79
C ARG A 34 8.23 -13.19 11.45
N GLY A 35 8.38 -14.02 12.48
CA GLY A 35 9.67 -14.26 13.13
C GLY A 35 10.67 -14.95 12.21
N LEU A 36 10.18 -15.86 11.36
CA LEU A 36 11.01 -16.52 10.34
C LEU A 36 11.50 -15.53 9.28
N MET A 37 10.62 -14.67 8.76
CA MET A 37 11.00 -13.59 7.86
C MET A 37 11.99 -12.62 8.52
N HIS A 38 11.83 -12.34 9.83
CA HIS A 38 12.80 -11.52 10.58
C HIS A 38 14.20 -12.13 10.60
N CYS A 39 14.32 -13.45 10.74
CA CYS A 39 15.62 -14.14 10.64
C CYS A 39 16.26 -13.92 9.26
N LEU A 40 15.47 -14.01 8.19
CA LEU A 40 15.93 -13.74 6.84
C LEU A 40 16.35 -12.26 6.66
N TRP A 41 15.59 -11.31 7.22
CA TRP A 41 15.95 -9.89 7.19
C TRP A 41 17.30 -9.61 7.83
N GLU A 42 17.61 -10.23 8.97
CA GLU A 42 18.90 -10.02 9.65
C GLU A 42 20.10 -10.48 8.80
N ILE A 43 19.95 -11.55 8.00
CA ILE A 43 21.01 -12.00 7.10
C ILE A 43 21.12 -11.07 5.88
N ILE A 44 19.99 -10.70 5.26
CA ILE A 44 19.96 -9.77 4.13
C ILE A 44 20.54 -8.41 4.53
N ASP A 45 20.11 -7.86 5.66
CA ASP A 45 20.54 -6.54 6.15
C ASP A 45 22.06 -6.53 6.41
N ASN A 46 22.68 -7.65 6.82
CA ASN A 46 24.14 -7.74 6.91
C ASN A 46 24.83 -7.59 5.55
N SER A 47 24.31 -8.23 4.50
CA SER A 47 24.83 -8.09 3.13
C SER A 47 24.56 -6.70 2.56
N VAL A 48 23.44 -6.07 2.92
CA VAL A 48 23.16 -4.69 2.49
C VAL A 48 24.05 -3.68 3.21
N ASP A 49 24.37 -3.89 4.49
CA ASP A 49 25.31 -3.05 5.24
C ASP A 49 26.71 -3.05 4.59
N GLU A 50 27.13 -4.17 3.97
CA GLU A 50 28.34 -4.20 3.14
C GLU A 50 28.23 -3.31 1.91
N ALA A 51 27.11 -3.41 1.18
CA ALA A 51 26.85 -2.59 -0.01
C ALA A 51 26.80 -1.09 0.34
N LEU A 52 26.19 -0.74 1.47
CA LEU A 52 26.17 0.63 2.00
C LEU A 52 27.56 1.14 2.37
N ALA A 53 28.44 0.26 2.85
CA ALA A 53 29.84 0.57 3.10
C ALA A 53 30.67 0.68 1.80
N GLY A 54 30.04 0.56 0.62
CA GLY A 54 30.69 0.64 -0.68
C GLY A 54 31.32 -0.67 -1.14
N HIS A 55 30.95 -1.80 -0.54
CA HIS A 55 31.49 -3.11 -0.86
C HIS A 55 30.42 -4.07 -1.40
N GLY A 56 30.59 -4.48 -2.66
CA GLY A 56 29.66 -5.36 -3.33
C GLY A 56 28.45 -4.63 -3.92
N SER A 57 27.87 -5.21 -4.96
CA SER A 57 26.76 -4.61 -5.72
C SER A 57 25.66 -5.62 -6.07
N THR A 58 25.77 -6.85 -5.57
CA THR A 58 24.85 -7.96 -5.90
C THR A 58 24.56 -8.77 -4.65
N ILE A 59 23.27 -9.02 -4.40
CA ILE A 59 22.78 -9.96 -3.38
C ILE A 59 21.83 -10.94 -4.08
N GLU A 60 22.06 -12.24 -3.89
CA GLU A 60 21.18 -13.30 -4.39
C GLU A 60 20.50 -13.97 -3.20
N ILE A 61 19.19 -14.20 -3.30
CA ILE A 61 18.39 -14.88 -2.30
C ILE A 61 17.72 -16.07 -2.99
N VAL A 62 17.93 -17.27 -2.47
CA VAL A 62 17.37 -18.50 -3.05
C VAL A 62 16.48 -19.18 -2.02
N LEU A 63 15.21 -19.43 -2.38
CA LEU A 63 14.28 -20.24 -1.60
C LEU A 63 14.27 -21.66 -2.18
N TYR A 64 14.71 -22.65 -1.41
CA TYR A 64 14.81 -24.03 -1.89
C TYR A 64 13.58 -24.87 -1.56
N ALA A 65 13.32 -25.93 -2.34
CA ALA A 65 12.25 -26.91 -2.12
C ALA A 65 12.35 -27.67 -0.79
N ASP A 66 13.54 -27.76 -0.20
CA ASP A 66 13.75 -28.39 1.12
C ASP A 66 13.37 -27.47 2.31
N GLY A 67 12.85 -26.28 2.02
CA GLY A 67 12.43 -25.29 3.01
C GLY A 67 13.59 -24.45 3.57
N SER A 68 14.81 -24.59 3.06
CA SER A 68 15.91 -23.70 3.38
C SER A 68 15.89 -22.42 2.57
N VAL A 69 16.58 -21.40 3.08
CA VAL A 69 16.88 -20.17 2.37
C VAL A 69 18.38 -19.96 2.37
N GLU A 70 18.90 -19.43 1.25
CA GLU A 70 20.28 -19.01 1.13
C GLU A 70 20.38 -17.56 0.69
N VAL A 71 21.27 -16.81 1.34
CA VAL A 71 21.63 -15.45 0.97
C VAL A 71 23.09 -15.44 0.55
N ARG A 72 23.38 -14.88 -0.62
CA ARG A 72 24.72 -14.77 -1.19
C ARG A 72 25.03 -13.33 -1.49
N ASP A 73 26.22 -12.87 -1.10
CA ASP A 73 26.72 -11.56 -1.49
C ASP A 73 28.05 -11.65 -2.24
N ARG A 74 28.39 -10.55 -2.92
CA ARG A 74 29.72 -10.31 -3.50
C ARG A 74 30.39 -9.13 -2.81
N ALA A 75 30.47 -9.19 -1.48
CA ALA A 75 31.09 -8.16 -0.64
C ALA A 75 32.52 -8.56 -0.21
N ARG A 76 33.00 -8.05 0.93
CA ARG A 76 34.33 -8.35 1.48
C ARG A 76 34.47 -9.79 2.01
N GLY A 77 33.35 -10.44 2.35
CA GLY A 77 33.31 -11.70 3.08
C GLY A 77 33.56 -11.53 4.58
N ILE A 78 32.86 -12.30 5.41
CA ILE A 78 33.04 -12.34 6.88
C ILE A 78 34.52 -12.65 7.21
N PRO A 79 35.14 -12.01 8.22
CA PRO A 79 36.52 -12.29 8.61
C PRO A 79 36.77 -13.78 8.91
N VAL A 80 37.82 -14.34 8.33
CA VAL A 80 38.20 -15.76 8.45
C VAL A 80 39.39 -15.97 9.40
N ASP A 81 40.05 -14.88 9.76
CA ASP A 81 41.13 -14.81 10.73
C ASP A 81 40.62 -14.97 12.17
N ILE A 82 41.55 -15.29 13.07
CA ILE A 82 41.26 -15.51 14.49
C ILE A 82 41.14 -14.16 15.22
N GLU A 83 40.03 -13.95 15.93
CA GLU A 83 39.85 -12.76 16.77
C GLU A 83 40.67 -12.91 18.05
N PRO A 84 41.58 -11.96 18.39
CA PRO A 84 42.59 -12.18 19.43
C PRO A 84 42.06 -12.37 20.86
N ARG A 85 40.88 -11.85 21.21
CA ARG A 85 40.34 -11.90 22.58
C ARG A 85 39.60 -13.21 22.84
N THR A 86 38.92 -13.73 21.83
CA THR A 86 38.10 -14.95 21.92
C THR A 86 38.87 -16.18 21.50
N GLY A 87 39.91 -16.03 20.65
CA GLY A 87 40.64 -17.15 20.07
C GLY A 87 39.86 -17.94 19.01
N LEU A 88 38.68 -17.44 18.61
CA LEU A 88 37.80 -18.08 17.62
C LEU A 88 37.95 -17.39 16.25
N SER A 89 37.60 -18.09 15.18
CA SER A 89 37.53 -17.47 13.85
C SER A 89 36.44 -16.40 13.79
N GLY A 90 36.61 -15.35 12.98
CA GLY A 90 35.61 -14.29 12.83
C GLY A 90 34.22 -14.82 12.46
N VAL A 91 34.15 -15.83 11.59
CA VAL A 91 32.91 -16.56 11.25
C VAL A 91 32.25 -17.14 12.50
N GLU A 92 33.00 -17.89 13.30
CA GLU A 92 32.46 -18.50 14.51
C GLU A 92 32.03 -17.47 15.55
N VAL A 93 32.80 -16.39 15.74
CA VAL A 93 32.44 -15.29 16.65
C VAL A 93 31.09 -14.70 16.28
N VAL A 94 30.88 -14.37 15.00
CA VAL A 94 29.63 -13.76 14.50
C VAL A 94 28.42 -14.67 14.72
N PHE A 95 28.60 -15.98 14.59
CA PHE A 95 27.49 -16.94 14.66
C PHE A 95 27.29 -17.58 16.04
N THR A 96 28.24 -17.49 16.97
CA THR A 96 28.14 -18.14 18.31
C THR A 96 28.13 -17.17 19.49
N LYS A 97 28.61 -15.93 19.30
CA LYS A 97 28.64 -14.91 20.37
C LYS A 97 27.55 -13.87 20.15
N LEU A 98 26.80 -13.61 21.21
CA LEU A 98 25.88 -12.46 21.26
C LEU A 98 26.68 -11.18 21.46
N HIS A 99 26.21 -10.09 20.86
CA HIS A 99 26.85 -8.77 20.94
C HIS A 99 28.30 -8.75 20.43
N ALA A 100 28.58 -9.54 19.39
CA ALA A 100 29.88 -9.59 18.75
C ALA A 100 29.76 -9.21 17.27
N GLY A 101 30.60 -8.26 16.82
CA GLY A 101 30.63 -7.84 15.43
C GLY A 101 31.43 -6.55 15.21
N GLY A 102 31.85 -6.31 13.96
CA GLY A 102 32.58 -5.09 13.57
C GLY A 102 31.74 -3.81 13.53
N LYS A 103 30.44 -3.92 13.87
CA LYS A 103 29.46 -2.84 13.85
C LYS A 103 29.44 -2.02 15.16
N PHE A 104 30.20 -2.45 16.17
CA PHE A 104 30.40 -1.69 17.41
C PHE A 104 31.66 -0.82 17.29
N GLY A 105 31.47 0.49 17.12
CA GLY A 105 32.55 1.46 17.00
C GLY A 105 32.62 2.14 15.63
N SER A 106 33.26 3.31 15.58
CA SER A 106 33.27 4.22 14.42
C SER A 106 34.14 3.78 13.23
N GLY A 107 34.75 2.59 13.26
CA GLY A 107 35.86 2.24 12.36
C GLY A 107 35.48 1.53 11.05
N SER A 108 34.47 0.65 11.04
CA SER A 108 34.20 -0.23 9.89
C SER A 108 32.91 0.09 9.12
N TYR A 109 31.92 0.73 9.77
CA TYR A 109 30.66 1.15 9.16
C TYR A 109 30.27 2.53 9.69
N SER A 110 30.10 3.51 8.80
CA SER A 110 29.68 4.87 9.14
C SER A 110 28.17 4.99 9.40
N ALA A 111 27.38 4.16 8.73
CA ALA A 111 25.94 3.97 8.94
C ALA A 111 25.60 2.49 8.67
N SER A 112 24.87 1.87 9.59
CA SER A 112 24.52 0.44 9.55
C SER A 112 23.14 0.23 10.15
N GLY A 113 22.35 -0.68 9.57
CA GLY A 113 21.09 -1.14 10.13
C GLY A 113 21.27 -2.15 11.28
N GLY A 114 22.32 -2.97 11.21
CA GLY A 114 22.71 -3.88 12.29
C GLY A 114 23.44 -3.15 13.41
N LEU A 115 22.83 -3.04 14.59
CA LEU A 115 23.38 -2.24 15.72
C LEU A 115 23.66 -3.06 16.97
N HIS A 116 23.04 -4.24 17.09
CA HIS A 116 23.03 -5.00 18.34
C HIS A 116 23.99 -6.19 18.33
N GLY A 117 24.57 -6.54 17.17
CA GLY A 117 25.51 -7.66 17.04
C GLY A 117 24.96 -9.02 17.47
N VAL A 118 23.65 -9.23 17.35
CA VAL A 118 22.96 -10.47 17.72
C VAL A 118 22.26 -11.16 16.55
N GLY A 119 22.06 -10.48 15.41
CA GLY A 119 21.21 -10.99 14.33
C GLY A 119 21.64 -12.37 13.82
N ALA A 120 22.85 -12.47 13.28
CA ALA A 120 23.36 -13.72 12.70
C ALA A 120 23.45 -14.87 13.72
N SER A 121 23.84 -14.60 14.96
CA SER A 121 23.91 -15.59 16.02
C SER A 121 22.52 -16.04 16.51
N VAL A 122 21.52 -15.16 16.50
CA VAL A 122 20.12 -15.54 16.72
C VAL A 122 19.61 -16.43 15.59
N VAL A 123 19.87 -16.10 14.32
CA VAL A 123 19.49 -16.96 13.18
C VAL A 123 20.11 -18.34 13.33
N ASN A 124 21.38 -18.43 13.67
CA ASN A 124 22.05 -19.71 13.95
C ASN A 124 21.40 -20.49 15.10
N ALA A 125 21.14 -19.82 16.23
CA ALA A 125 20.48 -20.42 17.37
C ALA A 125 19.10 -21.00 17.03
N LEU A 126 18.36 -20.34 16.13
CA LEU A 126 17.00 -20.72 15.74
C LEU A 126 16.95 -21.59 14.47
N SER A 127 18.10 -21.98 13.94
CA SER A 127 18.22 -22.89 12.80
C SER A 127 18.46 -24.31 13.30
N GLU A 128 17.85 -25.30 12.66
CA GLU A 128 18.24 -26.70 12.86
C GLU A 128 19.64 -26.90 12.30
N ARG A 129 19.89 -26.37 11.09
CA ARG A 129 21.20 -26.34 10.46
C ARG A 129 21.46 -24.96 9.85
N LEU A 130 22.69 -24.47 9.99
CA LEU A 130 23.18 -23.28 9.30
C LEU A 130 24.56 -23.57 8.72
N ASP A 131 24.74 -23.31 7.44
CA ASP A 131 26.01 -23.44 6.72
C ASP A 131 26.47 -22.06 6.26
N VAL A 132 27.76 -21.78 6.49
CA VAL A 132 28.41 -20.54 6.06
C VAL A 132 29.57 -20.89 5.16
N GLU A 133 29.62 -20.28 3.98
CA GLU A 133 30.80 -20.26 3.14
C GLU A 133 31.32 -18.83 2.90
N VAL A 134 32.63 -18.67 2.95
CA VAL A 134 33.28 -17.38 2.68
C VAL A 134 34.36 -17.56 1.62
N ASP A 135 34.24 -16.83 0.51
CA ASP A 135 35.33 -16.68 -0.45
C ASP A 135 36.23 -15.54 0.01
N ARG A 136 37.47 -15.86 0.39
CA ARG A 136 38.46 -14.86 0.81
C ARG A 136 39.88 -15.40 0.69
N GLY A 137 40.76 -14.58 0.12
CA GLY A 137 42.18 -14.94 -0.03
C GLY A 137 42.43 -16.12 -0.98
N GLY A 138 41.61 -16.27 -2.02
CA GLY A 138 41.74 -17.35 -3.02
C GLY A 138 41.29 -18.73 -2.53
N LYS A 139 40.61 -18.80 -1.39
CA LYS A 139 40.06 -20.03 -0.79
C LYS A 139 38.58 -19.85 -0.50
N THR A 140 37.85 -20.95 -0.52
CA THR A 140 36.49 -21.04 0.01
C THR A 140 36.55 -21.71 1.38
N TRP A 141 36.21 -20.94 2.39
CA TRP A 141 36.17 -21.36 3.80
C TRP A 141 34.75 -21.78 4.15
N ALA A 142 34.57 -22.82 4.97
CA ALA A 142 33.25 -23.28 5.37
C ALA A 142 33.17 -23.69 6.86
N MET A 143 32.04 -23.38 7.48
CA MET A 143 31.67 -23.83 8.82
C MET A 143 30.17 -24.14 8.86
N SER A 144 29.81 -25.19 9.59
CA SER A 144 28.43 -25.63 9.78
C SER A 144 28.06 -25.58 11.24
N PHE A 145 26.78 -25.37 11.51
CA PHE A 145 26.23 -25.28 12.86
C PHE A 145 24.93 -26.06 12.97
N HIS A 146 24.73 -26.73 14.10
CA HIS A 146 23.47 -27.35 14.47
C HIS A 146 22.93 -26.67 15.72
N ARG A 147 21.82 -25.93 15.59
CA ARG A 147 21.18 -25.20 16.71
C ARG A 147 22.12 -24.26 17.48
N GLY A 148 23.03 -23.60 16.78
CA GLY A 148 24.02 -22.71 17.38
C GLY A 148 25.37 -23.35 17.70
N GLU A 149 25.45 -24.68 17.72
CA GLU A 149 26.68 -25.41 18.05
C GLU A 149 27.52 -25.66 16.79
N PRO A 150 28.81 -25.27 16.75
CA PRO A 150 29.67 -25.50 15.60
C PRO A 150 30.09 -26.97 15.49
N GLY A 151 30.08 -27.50 14.27
CA GLY A 151 30.48 -28.89 14.01
C GLY A 151 30.36 -29.28 12.54
N GLU A 152 30.21 -30.58 12.29
CA GLU A 152 30.14 -31.14 10.95
C GLU A 152 28.94 -32.07 10.78
N PHE A 153 28.25 -31.94 9.63
CA PHE A 153 27.21 -32.87 9.21
C PHE A 153 27.79 -33.91 8.25
N ALA A 154 27.37 -35.17 8.42
CA ALA A 154 27.75 -36.27 7.53
C ALA A 154 27.06 -36.25 6.15
N GLY A 155 26.04 -35.41 5.97
CA GLY A 155 25.22 -35.35 4.75
C GLY A 155 24.69 -33.93 4.46
N PRO A 156 23.88 -33.76 3.41
CA PRO A 156 23.44 -32.44 2.92
C PRO A 156 22.20 -31.88 3.62
N THR A 157 21.53 -32.68 4.46
CA THR A 157 20.25 -32.33 5.09
C THR A 157 20.40 -32.00 6.58
N PRO A 158 19.44 -31.31 7.20
CA PRO A 158 19.49 -31.00 8.64
C PRO A 158 19.37 -32.23 9.55
N ASP A 159 18.74 -33.32 9.10
CA ASP A 159 18.60 -34.58 9.82
C ASP A 159 19.82 -35.52 9.69
N SER A 160 20.83 -35.11 8.91
CA SER A 160 22.10 -35.83 8.81
C SER A 160 22.81 -35.90 10.15
N ALA A 161 23.57 -36.97 10.41
CA ALA A 161 24.33 -37.12 11.65
C ALA A 161 25.29 -35.93 11.86
N PHE A 162 25.20 -35.29 13.03
CA PHE A 162 25.99 -34.12 13.40
C PHE A 162 27.06 -34.49 14.43
N THR A 163 28.30 -34.02 14.20
CA THR A 163 29.43 -34.18 15.13
C THR A 163 29.90 -32.80 15.60
N PRO A 164 29.67 -32.42 16.87
CA PRO A 164 30.12 -31.13 17.40
C PRO A 164 31.64 -31.09 17.56
N PHE A 165 32.22 -29.88 17.53
CA PHE A 165 33.63 -29.69 17.87
C PHE A 165 33.83 -29.67 19.40
N GLU A 166 34.44 -30.71 19.97
CA GLU A 166 34.59 -30.83 21.43
C GLU A 166 35.75 -30.02 22.03
N LYS A 167 36.86 -29.87 21.29
CA LYS A 167 38.11 -29.27 21.82
C LYS A 167 38.47 -27.95 21.16
N SER A 168 38.47 -27.93 19.83
CA SER A 168 38.79 -26.76 19.03
C SER A 168 37.98 -26.79 17.75
N SER A 169 37.24 -25.72 17.51
CA SER A 169 36.53 -25.49 16.27
C SER A 169 37.52 -25.29 15.11
N THR A 170 37.12 -25.73 13.91
CA THR A 170 37.95 -25.59 12.70
C THR A 170 37.14 -24.93 11.59
N LEU A 171 37.61 -23.79 11.08
CA LEU A 171 37.12 -23.21 9.84
C LEU A 171 37.80 -23.91 8.66
N ARG A 172 37.04 -24.72 7.92
CA ARG A 172 37.59 -25.66 6.92
C ARG A 172 37.81 -24.96 5.59
N VAL A 173 38.83 -25.38 4.84
CA VAL A 173 39.00 -24.99 3.43
C VAL A 173 38.34 -26.08 2.57
N VAL A 174 37.24 -25.75 1.93
CA VAL A 174 36.45 -26.72 1.11
C VAL A 174 36.67 -26.55 -0.39
N GLY A 175 37.31 -25.45 -0.81
CA GLY A 175 37.54 -25.19 -2.23
C GLY A 175 38.54 -24.06 -2.50
N ARG A 176 38.77 -23.82 -3.80
CA ARG A 176 39.56 -22.68 -4.30
C ARG A 176 38.61 -21.61 -4.83
N ALA A 177 38.75 -20.38 -4.36
CA ALA A 177 38.03 -19.24 -4.91
C ALA A 177 38.85 -18.59 -6.04
N PRO A 178 38.23 -18.14 -7.15
CA PRO A 178 38.94 -17.41 -8.19
C PRO A 178 39.64 -16.15 -7.66
N LYS A 179 40.74 -15.75 -8.30
CA LYS A 179 41.51 -14.58 -7.86
C LYS A 179 40.64 -13.32 -7.91
N GLY A 180 40.57 -12.59 -6.80
CA GLY A 180 39.79 -11.35 -6.68
C GLY A 180 38.30 -11.57 -6.37
N VAL A 181 37.84 -12.82 -6.31
CA VAL A 181 36.47 -13.13 -5.87
C VAL A 181 36.42 -13.15 -4.36
N THR A 182 35.47 -12.39 -3.81
CA THR A 182 35.13 -12.36 -2.39
C THR A 182 33.61 -12.38 -2.21
N GLY A 183 33.16 -12.79 -1.02
CA GLY A 183 31.75 -12.80 -0.67
C GLY A 183 31.41 -13.85 0.38
N THR A 184 30.17 -13.83 0.82
CA THR A 184 29.63 -14.78 1.81
C THR A 184 28.40 -15.47 1.24
N ARG A 185 28.23 -16.76 1.55
CA ARG A 185 27.00 -17.53 1.33
C ARG A 185 26.55 -18.08 2.67
N ILE A 186 25.30 -17.83 3.03
CA ILE A 186 24.70 -18.31 4.27
C ILE A 186 23.42 -19.04 3.91
N ARG A 187 23.38 -20.35 4.16
CA ARG A 187 22.19 -21.18 3.97
C ARG A 187 21.73 -21.72 5.31
N TYR A 188 20.44 -21.65 5.60
CA TYR A 188 19.90 -22.20 6.84
C TYR A 188 18.52 -22.84 6.70
N TRP A 189 18.26 -23.80 7.59
CA TRP A 189 16.98 -24.49 7.77
C TRP A 189 16.39 -24.09 9.12
N ALA A 190 15.19 -23.53 9.12
CA ALA A 190 14.52 -23.10 10.34
C ALA A 190 14.19 -24.29 11.26
N ASP A 191 14.46 -24.16 12.57
CA ASP A 191 14.20 -25.24 13.53
C ASP A 191 12.71 -25.41 13.80
N ARG A 192 12.16 -26.56 13.40
CA ARG A 192 10.74 -26.93 13.61
C ARG A 192 10.39 -27.20 15.08
N GLN A 193 11.37 -27.21 15.99
CA GLN A 193 11.11 -27.20 17.44
C GLN A 193 10.77 -25.80 17.98
N ILE A 194 11.16 -24.75 17.26
CA ILE A 194 10.94 -23.36 17.66
C ILE A 194 9.81 -22.74 16.85
N PHE A 195 9.88 -22.86 15.52
CA PHE A 195 8.89 -22.28 14.62
C PHE A 195 7.66 -23.17 14.50
N THR A 196 6.50 -22.54 14.31
CA THR A 196 5.26 -23.27 14.07
C THR A 196 5.33 -24.06 12.76
N ARG A 197 4.52 -25.12 12.63
CA ARG A 197 4.57 -26.01 11.46
C ARG A 197 4.19 -25.31 10.15
N ASP A 198 3.33 -24.29 10.23
CA ASP A 198 2.87 -23.44 9.15
C ASP A 198 3.81 -22.28 8.83
N ALA A 199 4.84 -22.04 9.65
CA ALA A 199 5.84 -21.03 9.38
C ALA A 199 6.54 -21.31 8.04
N SER A 200 6.51 -20.31 7.16
CA SER A 200 7.03 -20.37 5.79
C SER A 200 7.55 -19.01 5.33
N PHE A 201 8.49 -19.03 4.39
CA PHE A 201 8.98 -17.81 3.75
C PHE A 201 7.95 -17.27 2.75
N SER A 202 7.57 -16.01 2.94
CA SER A 202 6.65 -15.28 2.06
C SER A 202 7.43 -14.68 0.89
N LEU A 203 7.16 -15.16 -0.33
CA LEU A 203 7.79 -14.61 -1.54
C LEU A 203 7.36 -13.16 -1.77
N GLU A 204 6.09 -12.85 -1.52
CA GLU A 204 5.55 -11.50 -1.69
C GLU A 204 6.27 -10.50 -0.77
N ASP A 205 6.41 -10.82 0.51
CA ASP A 205 7.11 -9.96 1.47
C ASP A 205 8.59 -9.80 1.09
N LEU A 206 9.22 -10.88 0.61
CA LEU A 206 10.61 -10.88 0.14
C LEU A 206 10.79 -9.97 -1.08
N GLN A 207 9.90 -10.07 -2.06
CA GLN A 207 9.90 -9.22 -3.26
C GLN A 207 9.66 -7.75 -2.92
N GLN A 208 8.71 -7.45 -2.04
CA GLN A 208 8.44 -6.09 -1.57
C GLN A 208 9.67 -5.50 -0.85
N ARG A 209 10.31 -6.27 0.04
CA ARG A 209 11.52 -5.84 0.77
C ARG A 209 12.70 -5.65 -0.19
N ALA A 210 12.96 -6.58 -1.10
CA ALA A 210 14.07 -6.49 -2.05
C ALA A 210 13.92 -5.26 -2.96
N ARG A 211 12.72 -5.00 -3.49
CA ARG A 211 12.42 -3.80 -4.28
C ARG A 211 12.70 -2.53 -3.47
N GLN A 212 12.17 -2.46 -2.25
CA GLN A 212 12.39 -1.31 -1.36
C GLN A 212 13.88 -1.07 -1.10
N THR A 213 14.64 -2.11 -0.77
CA THR A 213 16.07 -2.00 -0.50
C THR A 213 16.86 -1.56 -1.74
N ALA A 214 16.53 -2.10 -2.92
CA ALA A 214 17.16 -1.71 -4.18
C ALA A 214 16.92 -0.23 -4.53
N PHE A 215 15.76 0.33 -4.16
CA PHE A 215 15.53 1.78 -4.24
C PHE A 215 16.36 2.60 -3.23
N LEU A 216 16.56 2.07 -2.02
CA LEU A 216 17.29 2.78 -0.95
C LEU A 216 18.80 2.74 -1.12
N VAL A 217 19.32 1.78 -1.89
CA VAL A 217 20.75 1.60 -2.19
C VAL A 217 20.93 1.61 -3.71
N PRO A 218 21.08 2.81 -4.32
CA PRO A 218 21.19 2.94 -5.76
C PRO A 218 22.31 2.08 -6.35
N GLY A 219 22.00 1.34 -7.42
CA GLY A 219 22.94 0.45 -8.09
C GLY A 219 23.13 -0.94 -7.46
N LEU A 220 22.54 -1.22 -6.30
CA LEU A 220 22.50 -2.57 -5.72
C LEU A 220 21.49 -3.43 -6.49
N SER A 221 21.95 -4.56 -7.03
CA SER A 221 21.06 -5.60 -7.56
C SER A 221 20.72 -6.62 -6.48
N ILE A 222 19.42 -6.88 -6.32
CA ILE A 222 18.90 -7.95 -5.45
C ILE A 222 18.11 -8.91 -6.32
N THR A 223 18.59 -10.16 -6.42
CA THR A 223 17.93 -11.22 -7.17
C THR A 223 17.27 -12.21 -6.21
N ILE A 224 16.00 -12.52 -6.42
CA ILE A 224 15.28 -13.57 -5.69
C ILE A 224 14.99 -14.70 -6.66
N THR A 225 15.38 -15.93 -6.31
CA THR A 225 15.03 -17.15 -7.02
C THR A 225 14.20 -18.05 -6.10
N ASP A 226 12.97 -18.34 -6.50
CA ASP A 226 12.09 -19.29 -5.83
C ASP A 226 12.16 -20.64 -6.54
N GLU A 227 12.84 -21.60 -5.92
CA GLU A 227 13.01 -22.99 -6.40
C GLU A 227 12.14 -23.97 -5.60
N ARG A 228 11.13 -23.48 -4.86
CA ARG A 228 10.21 -24.36 -4.12
C ARG A 228 9.36 -25.24 -5.03
N ASP A 229 9.08 -24.75 -6.24
CA ASP A 229 8.59 -25.56 -7.36
C ASP A 229 9.74 -25.79 -8.36
N PRO A 230 10.41 -26.95 -8.32
CA PRO A 230 11.57 -27.23 -9.18
C PRO A 230 11.24 -27.23 -10.67
N GLU A 231 9.97 -27.47 -11.04
CA GLU A 231 9.54 -27.52 -12.44
C GLU A 231 9.25 -26.12 -13.01
N ALA A 232 9.11 -25.11 -12.16
CA ALA A 232 8.80 -23.73 -12.54
C ALA A 232 9.51 -22.70 -11.63
N PRO A 233 10.86 -22.66 -11.64
CA PRO A 233 11.59 -21.69 -10.82
C PRO A 233 11.27 -20.27 -11.27
N LEU A 234 11.00 -19.39 -10.30
CA LEU A 234 10.72 -17.98 -10.54
C LEU A 234 11.91 -17.13 -10.11
N THR A 235 12.55 -16.45 -11.06
CA THR A 235 13.62 -15.50 -10.78
C THR A 235 13.15 -14.07 -11.06
N THR A 236 13.32 -13.19 -10.07
CA THR A 236 13.05 -11.77 -10.20
C THR A 236 14.26 -10.96 -9.72
N GLU A 237 14.68 -9.99 -10.52
CA GLU A 237 15.77 -9.06 -10.20
C GLU A 237 15.23 -7.65 -9.94
N TYR A 238 15.77 -6.99 -8.91
CA TYR A 238 15.49 -5.59 -8.58
C TYR A 238 16.78 -4.78 -8.57
N ARG A 239 16.82 -3.73 -9.38
CA ARG A 239 17.89 -2.74 -9.40
C ARG A 239 17.34 -1.40 -9.85
N PHE A 240 17.67 -0.35 -9.10
CA PHE A 240 17.23 1.02 -9.38
C PHE A 240 18.41 1.98 -9.21
N ASP A 241 18.61 2.88 -10.19
CA ASP A 241 19.73 3.81 -10.18
C ASP A 241 19.29 5.22 -9.71
N GLY A 242 18.01 5.62 -9.89
CA GLY A 242 17.48 6.92 -9.44
C GLY A 242 17.08 6.98 -7.95
N GLY A 243 17.21 5.87 -7.24
CA GLY A 243 17.10 5.79 -5.78
C GLY A 243 15.73 6.18 -5.22
N ILE A 244 15.71 6.90 -4.10
CA ILE A 244 14.45 7.28 -3.45
C ILE A 244 13.55 8.23 -4.27
N SER A 245 14.08 8.87 -5.32
CA SER A 245 13.25 9.66 -6.25
C SER A 245 12.34 8.75 -7.06
N GLU A 246 12.91 7.72 -7.71
CA GLU A 246 12.14 6.70 -8.42
C GLU A 246 11.20 5.96 -7.46
N PHE A 247 11.62 5.77 -6.20
CA PHE A 247 10.74 5.15 -5.21
C PHE A 247 9.53 6.01 -4.87
N ALA A 248 9.71 7.32 -4.71
CA ALA A 248 8.59 8.23 -4.50
C ALA A 248 7.64 8.28 -5.72
N GLU A 249 8.18 8.14 -6.92
CA GLU A 249 7.38 8.05 -8.15
C GLU A 249 6.60 6.74 -8.24
N PHE A 250 7.26 5.62 -7.93
CA PHE A 250 6.63 4.30 -7.86
C PHE A 250 5.50 4.23 -6.82
N LEU A 251 5.63 4.96 -5.71
CA LEU A 251 4.63 4.97 -4.63
C LEU A 251 3.46 5.94 -4.88
N ALA A 252 3.58 6.86 -5.83
CA ALA A 252 2.61 7.92 -6.01
C ALA A 252 1.40 7.42 -6.83
N PRO A 253 0.18 7.39 -6.24
CA PRO A 253 -0.99 6.77 -6.88
C PRO A 253 -1.71 7.69 -7.89
N ASP A 254 -1.26 8.94 -8.02
CA ASP A 254 -1.97 10.01 -8.71
C ASP A 254 -1.06 10.78 -9.69
N ALA A 255 -1.65 11.70 -10.45
CA ALA A 255 -0.90 12.54 -11.39
C ALA A 255 -0.12 13.64 -10.64
N ALA A 256 1.06 14.00 -11.14
CA ALA A 256 1.98 14.94 -10.50
C ALA A 256 1.49 16.39 -10.57
N VAL A 257 1.48 17.07 -9.43
CA VAL A 257 1.34 18.54 -9.34
C VAL A 257 2.72 19.20 -9.27
N THR A 258 3.66 18.55 -8.61
CA THR A 258 5.08 18.90 -8.62
C THR A 258 5.88 17.73 -9.15
N ASP A 259 7.08 18.00 -9.68
CA ASP A 259 8.07 16.94 -9.86
C ASP A 259 8.48 16.36 -8.50
N THR A 260 9.25 15.27 -8.53
CA THR A 260 9.88 14.72 -7.34
C THR A 260 11.01 15.63 -6.89
N TRP A 261 10.84 16.27 -5.74
CA TRP A 261 11.81 17.18 -5.15
C TRP A 261 12.72 16.43 -4.18
N ARG A 262 14.02 16.67 -4.28
CA ARG A 262 15.01 16.15 -3.34
C ARG A 262 15.43 17.20 -2.34
N LEU A 263 15.25 16.91 -1.05
CA LEU A 263 15.65 17.75 0.07
C LEU A 263 16.77 17.03 0.80
N GLN A 264 17.99 17.55 0.68
CA GLN A 264 19.20 16.91 1.19
C GLN A 264 19.97 17.83 2.13
N GLY A 265 20.60 17.25 3.14
CA GLY A 265 21.47 18.01 4.03
C GLY A 265 22.02 17.15 5.16
N THR A 266 22.83 17.78 6.00
CA THR A 266 23.42 17.15 7.17
C THR A 266 23.28 18.08 8.39
N GLY A 267 23.34 17.50 9.58
CA GLY A 267 23.47 18.23 10.84
C GLY A 267 24.28 17.42 11.83
N THR A 268 24.89 18.10 12.80
CA THR A 268 25.62 17.45 13.88
C THR A 268 24.86 17.52 15.19
N PHE A 269 25.11 16.55 16.06
CA PHE A 269 24.65 16.55 17.44
C PHE A 269 25.70 15.88 18.32
N THR A 270 25.64 16.20 19.60
CA THR A 270 26.58 15.65 20.57
C THR A 270 25.85 14.70 21.51
N GLU A 271 26.49 13.57 21.81
CA GLU A 271 25.99 12.59 22.76
C GLU A 271 27.10 12.12 23.69
N THR A 272 26.76 11.91 24.96
CA THR A 272 27.68 11.33 25.94
C THR A 272 27.44 9.83 26.01
N VAL A 273 28.40 9.03 25.52
CA VAL A 273 28.33 7.57 25.54
C VAL A 273 29.48 6.96 26.35
N PRO A 274 29.26 5.83 27.05
CA PRO A 274 30.35 5.09 27.68
C PRO A 274 31.20 4.42 26.60
N VAL A 275 32.48 4.80 26.51
CA VAL A 275 33.45 4.20 25.59
C VAL A 275 34.35 3.24 26.36
N LEU A 276 34.52 2.02 25.83
CA LEU A 276 35.43 1.03 26.38
C LEU A 276 36.88 1.44 26.11
N GLN A 277 37.62 1.77 27.16
CA GLN A 277 39.04 2.05 27.08
C GLN A 277 39.84 0.76 26.90
N ALA A 278 41.09 0.86 26.42
CA ALA A 278 41.99 -0.29 26.31
C ALA A 278 42.25 -0.98 27.67
N SER A 279 42.02 -0.28 28.78
CA SER A 279 42.08 -0.80 30.15
C SER A 279 40.87 -1.63 30.57
N GLY A 280 39.81 -1.72 29.75
CA GLY A 280 38.56 -2.42 30.05
C GLY A 280 37.53 -1.59 30.82
N ALA A 281 37.84 -0.33 31.19
CA ALA A 281 36.91 0.57 31.87
C ALA A 281 36.00 1.31 30.88
N MET A 282 34.72 1.47 31.25
CA MET A 282 33.75 2.31 30.51
C MET A 282 33.85 3.76 31.00
N VAL A 283 34.25 4.68 30.12
CA VAL A 283 34.39 6.12 30.47
C VAL A 283 33.38 6.94 29.66
N PRO A 284 32.52 7.75 30.31
CA PRO A 284 31.64 8.68 29.61
C PRO A 284 32.45 9.63 28.75
N THR A 285 32.24 9.59 27.44
CA THR A 285 32.95 10.40 26.46
C THR A 285 31.94 11.14 25.61
N GLU A 286 32.15 12.45 25.46
CA GLU A 286 31.33 13.29 24.59
C GLU A 286 31.77 13.09 23.14
N LEU A 287 30.86 12.59 22.31
CA LEU A 287 31.11 12.31 20.90
C LEU A 287 30.22 13.18 20.02
N GLU A 288 30.82 13.85 19.03
CA GLU A 288 30.08 14.49 17.97
C GLU A 288 29.66 13.43 16.93
N ARG A 289 28.38 13.45 16.56
CA ARG A 289 27.76 12.58 15.58
C ARG A 289 27.18 13.41 14.44
N THR A 290 27.23 12.88 13.22
CA THR A 290 26.61 13.50 12.04
C THR A 290 25.36 12.71 11.67
N CYS A 291 24.28 13.42 11.36
CA CYS A 291 23.06 12.87 10.79
C CYS A 291 22.88 13.43 9.39
N GLU A 292 22.80 12.55 8.40
CA GLU A 292 22.47 12.86 7.01
C GLU A 292 20.95 12.73 6.82
N VAL A 293 20.38 13.63 6.04
CA VAL A 293 18.95 13.69 5.74
C VAL A 293 18.80 13.71 4.22
N ASP A 294 17.98 12.79 3.70
CA ASP A 294 17.64 12.73 2.28
C ASP A 294 16.15 12.42 2.12
N VAL A 295 15.42 13.31 1.46
CA VAL A 295 13.97 13.21 1.32
C VAL A 295 13.59 13.38 -0.13
N ALA A 296 12.86 12.42 -0.70
CA ALA A 296 12.12 12.60 -1.92
C ALA A 296 10.67 12.96 -1.57
N VAL A 297 10.19 14.08 -2.11
CA VAL A 297 8.84 14.57 -1.85
C VAL A 297 8.17 15.03 -3.14
N ARG A 298 6.91 14.65 -3.31
CA ARG A 298 6.08 15.04 -4.45
C ARG A 298 4.64 15.27 -4.00
N TRP A 299 3.99 16.26 -4.58
CA TRP A 299 2.54 16.42 -4.47
C TRP A 299 1.85 15.97 -5.75
N GLY A 300 0.71 15.29 -5.61
CA GLY A 300 -0.17 14.88 -6.68
C GLY A 300 -1.58 15.44 -6.53
N THR A 301 -2.46 15.10 -7.49
CA THR A 301 -3.83 15.63 -7.56
C THR A 301 -4.80 15.02 -6.56
N GLY A 302 -4.45 13.88 -5.98
CA GLY A 302 -5.23 13.15 -4.99
C GLY A 302 -5.23 13.79 -3.60
N TYR A 303 -5.85 13.08 -2.67
CA TYR A 303 -6.04 13.52 -1.27
C TYR A 303 -5.31 12.62 -0.26
N GLU A 304 -4.90 11.43 -0.65
CA GLU A 304 -4.21 10.49 0.23
C GLU A 304 -2.75 10.89 0.43
N THR A 305 -2.23 10.61 1.62
CA THR A 305 -0.84 10.85 1.97
C THR A 305 -0.11 9.51 2.00
N THR A 306 0.88 9.33 1.14
CA THR A 306 1.75 8.15 1.13
C THR A 306 3.10 8.52 1.71
N MET A 307 3.40 8.04 2.91
CA MET A 307 4.70 8.28 3.55
C MET A 307 5.42 6.96 3.84
N ARG A 308 6.70 6.90 3.47
CA ARG A 308 7.63 5.84 3.86
C ARG A 308 8.85 6.49 4.50
N SER A 309 9.27 5.98 5.65
CA SER A 309 10.38 6.54 6.42
C SER A 309 11.38 5.46 6.81
N PHE A 310 12.67 5.83 6.78
CA PHE A 310 13.80 4.92 6.93
C PHE A 310 14.91 5.54 7.77
N VAL A 311 15.56 4.71 8.58
CA VAL A 311 16.76 5.06 9.35
C VAL A 311 17.83 4.03 9.05
N ASN A 312 18.95 4.44 8.46
CA ASN A 312 19.99 3.51 7.99
C ASN A 312 19.35 2.33 7.24
N ILE A 313 18.58 2.60 6.17
CA ILE A 313 17.78 1.67 5.34
C ILE A 313 16.68 0.85 6.05
N ILE A 314 16.59 0.89 7.38
CA ILE A 314 15.57 0.17 8.14
C ILE A 314 14.27 0.96 8.11
N ALA A 315 13.19 0.30 7.71
CA ALA A 315 11.86 0.87 7.70
C ALA A 315 11.37 1.20 9.12
N THR A 316 10.84 2.41 9.30
CA THR A 316 10.21 2.86 10.54
C THR A 316 8.70 3.04 10.32
N PRO A 317 7.91 1.94 10.24
CA PRO A 317 6.48 2.02 9.90
C PRO A 317 5.64 2.80 10.91
N LYS A 318 6.12 2.93 12.15
CA LYS A 318 5.48 3.71 13.21
C LYS A 318 6.07 5.13 13.35
N GLY A 319 7.00 5.51 12.49
CA GLY A 319 7.58 6.84 12.42
C GLY A 319 8.69 7.08 13.45
N GLY A 320 8.69 8.26 14.07
CA GLY A 320 9.71 8.65 15.05
C GLY A 320 10.12 10.12 14.93
N THR A 321 11.25 10.46 15.55
CA THR A 321 11.75 11.84 15.65
C THR A 321 12.05 12.47 14.29
N HIS A 322 12.59 11.72 13.33
CA HIS A 322 12.83 12.15 11.94
C HIS A 322 11.55 12.57 11.22
N GLN A 323 10.49 11.76 11.31
CA GLN A 323 9.20 12.07 10.68
C GLN A 323 8.55 13.31 11.29
N GLN A 324 8.57 13.42 12.63
CA GLN A 324 8.10 14.63 13.32
C GLN A 324 8.90 15.88 12.89
N GLY A 325 10.20 15.73 12.68
CA GLY A 325 11.07 16.79 12.16
C GLY A 325 10.68 17.23 10.76
N PHE A 326 10.47 16.27 9.85
CA PHE A 326 10.02 16.53 8.48
C PHE A 326 8.70 17.31 8.46
N GLU A 327 7.69 16.82 9.19
CA GLU A 327 6.37 17.47 9.24
C GLU A 327 6.45 18.88 9.81
N ALA A 328 7.25 19.09 10.87
CA ALA A 328 7.44 20.41 11.47
C ALA A 328 8.12 21.40 10.50
N GLY A 329 9.17 20.96 9.80
CA GLY A 329 9.88 21.77 8.81
C GLY A 329 8.98 22.13 7.63
N LEU A 330 8.25 21.14 7.09
CA LEU A 330 7.32 21.32 5.98
C LEU A 330 6.18 22.28 6.35
N MET A 331 5.50 22.06 7.48
CA MET A 331 4.40 22.91 7.92
C MET A 331 4.85 24.36 8.12
N LYS A 332 6.04 24.57 8.68
CA LYS A 332 6.59 25.91 8.89
C LYS A 332 6.76 26.66 7.58
N VAL A 333 7.42 26.06 6.59
CA VAL A 333 7.68 26.74 5.30
C VAL A 333 6.39 27.00 4.54
N ILE A 334 5.53 26.00 4.38
CA ILE A 334 4.30 26.14 3.58
C ILE A 334 3.36 27.20 4.18
N ARG A 335 3.20 27.24 5.52
CA ARG A 335 2.41 28.29 6.17
C ARG A 335 2.96 29.68 5.91
N THR A 336 4.27 29.88 6.10
CA THR A 336 4.93 31.16 5.80
C THR A 336 4.74 31.56 4.34
N GLN A 337 4.86 30.63 3.40
CA GLN A 337 4.69 30.91 1.97
C GLN A 337 3.24 31.26 1.61
N VAL A 338 2.25 30.60 2.22
CA VAL A 338 0.84 30.94 2.04
C VAL A 338 0.50 32.30 2.64
N GLU A 339 1.03 32.64 3.82
CA GLU A 339 0.87 33.96 4.44
C GLU A 339 1.46 35.07 3.57
N GLN A 340 2.66 34.88 3.03
CA GLN A 340 3.31 35.83 2.12
C GLN A 340 2.53 36.03 0.82
N ASN A 341 1.82 34.99 0.35
CA ASN A 341 1.04 35.02 -0.88
C ASN A 341 -0.47 35.15 -0.63
N ALA A 342 -0.91 35.51 0.59
CA ALA A 342 -2.30 35.42 1.02
C ALA A 342 -3.28 36.22 0.14
N ARG A 343 -2.84 37.37 -0.39
CA ARG A 343 -3.63 38.20 -1.32
C ARG A 343 -3.88 37.48 -2.65
N ARG A 344 -2.86 36.82 -3.21
CA ARG A 344 -2.96 36.07 -4.47
C ARG A 344 -3.83 34.82 -4.31
N LEU A 345 -3.61 34.07 -3.25
CA LEU A 345 -4.33 32.85 -2.91
C LEU A 345 -5.77 33.09 -2.43
N LYS A 346 -6.12 34.35 -2.12
CA LYS A 346 -7.42 34.72 -1.54
C LYS A 346 -7.71 33.89 -0.28
N VAL A 347 -6.75 33.85 0.65
CA VAL A 347 -6.82 33.05 1.89
C VAL A 347 -7.82 33.66 2.88
N GLY A 348 -7.92 34.99 2.93
CA GLY A 348 -8.76 35.66 3.93
C GLY A 348 -8.26 35.43 5.35
N ASN A 349 -9.16 35.05 6.26
CA ASN A 349 -8.86 34.73 7.67
C ASN A 349 -8.74 33.23 7.94
N ASP A 350 -8.79 32.40 6.88
CA ASP A 350 -8.76 30.95 7.00
C ASP A 350 -7.36 30.46 7.38
N LYS A 351 -7.31 29.39 8.19
CA LYS A 351 -6.06 28.80 8.68
C LYS A 351 -5.82 27.43 8.08
N LEU A 352 -4.56 27.19 7.71
CA LEU A 352 -4.07 25.91 7.23
C LEU A 352 -3.85 24.92 8.37
N ASP A 353 -4.45 23.74 8.22
CA ASP A 353 -4.17 22.58 9.05
C ASP A 353 -3.09 21.69 8.39
N LYS A 354 -2.50 20.80 9.20
CA LYS A 354 -1.50 19.82 8.73
C LYS A 354 -2.02 19.03 7.53
N ASP A 355 -3.26 18.58 7.64
CA ASP A 355 -3.95 17.75 6.66
C ASP A 355 -4.17 18.43 5.30
N ASP A 356 -4.23 19.76 5.26
CA ASP A 356 -4.35 20.53 4.01
C ASP A 356 -3.02 20.49 3.23
N ILE A 357 -1.90 20.45 3.96
CA ILE A 357 -0.54 20.44 3.41
C ILE A 357 -0.15 19.03 2.95
N LEU A 358 -0.58 17.99 3.66
CA LEU A 358 -0.26 16.60 3.36
C LEU A 358 -1.16 15.97 2.27
N ALA A 359 -2.23 16.64 1.86
CA ALA A 359 -3.15 16.09 0.86
C ALA A 359 -2.43 15.84 -0.49
N GLY A 360 -2.50 14.59 -0.97
CA GLY A 360 -1.83 14.16 -2.20
C GLY A 360 -0.30 14.09 -2.09
N LEU A 361 0.24 14.10 -0.87
CA LEU A 361 1.67 14.09 -0.64
C LEU A 361 2.22 12.65 -0.67
N THR A 362 3.23 12.41 -1.52
CA THR A 362 4.05 11.19 -1.51
C THR A 362 5.46 11.52 -1.04
N VAL A 363 5.94 10.82 -0.01
CA VAL A 363 7.24 11.07 0.63
C VAL A 363 7.99 9.77 0.89
N VAL A 364 9.27 9.77 0.51
CA VAL A 364 10.27 8.82 0.98
C VAL A 364 11.32 9.60 1.79
N LEU A 365 11.31 9.39 3.11
CA LEU A 365 12.20 10.07 4.07
C LEU A 365 13.27 9.08 4.55
N THR A 366 14.54 9.35 4.29
CA THR A 366 15.64 8.59 4.87
C THR A 366 16.58 9.48 5.68
N VAL A 367 17.00 8.97 6.83
CA VAL A 367 18.09 9.55 7.62
C VAL A 367 19.19 8.51 7.83
N ARG A 368 20.44 8.98 7.85
CA ARG A 368 21.61 8.14 8.14
C ARG A 368 22.38 8.72 9.31
N LEU A 369 22.63 7.92 10.33
CA LEU A 369 23.36 8.35 11.52
C LEU A 369 24.06 7.17 12.21
N PRO A 370 25.18 7.42 12.89
CA PRO A 370 25.79 6.44 13.78
C PRO A 370 24.89 6.16 14.99
N GLU A 371 24.83 4.90 15.41
CA GLU A 371 24.20 4.46 16.67
C GLU A 371 22.76 5.02 16.91
N PRO A 372 21.82 4.88 15.96
CA PRO A 372 20.46 5.35 16.18
C PRO A 372 19.78 4.57 17.31
N GLN A 373 18.98 5.29 18.09
CA GLN A 373 18.25 4.74 19.23
C GLN A 373 16.80 4.52 18.83
N PHE A 374 16.36 3.27 18.88
CA PHE A 374 14.97 2.89 18.63
C PHE A 374 14.25 2.61 19.96
N GLU A 375 12.94 2.82 20.00
CA GLU A 375 12.13 2.55 21.21
C GLU A 375 12.05 1.05 21.57
N GLY A 376 12.35 0.16 20.62
CA GLY A 376 12.37 -1.28 20.83
C GLY A 376 13.17 -2.04 19.77
N GLN A 377 13.38 -3.35 20.01
CA GLN A 377 14.21 -4.23 19.17
C GLN A 377 13.70 -4.36 17.72
N THR A 378 12.40 -4.25 17.49
CA THR A 378 11.81 -4.31 16.14
C THR A 378 12.12 -3.08 15.28
N LYS A 379 12.78 -2.05 15.86
CA LYS A 379 13.26 -0.83 15.17
C LYS A 379 12.15 -0.06 14.44
N GLU A 380 10.91 -0.15 14.91
CA GLU A 380 9.75 0.44 14.21
C GLU A 380 9.61 1.96 14.43
N VAL A 381 10.18 2.49 15.52
CA VAL A 381 10.12 3.92 15.92
C VAL A 381 11.52 4.44 16.27
N LEU A 382 11.94 5.51 15.60
CA LEU A 382 13.18 6.23 15.96
C LEU A 382 12.95 7.13 17.19
N GLY A 383 13.78 6.94 18.21
CA GLY A 383 13.77 7.68 19.47
C GLY A 383 14.86 8.75 19.62
N THR A 384 15.89 8.79 18.76
CA THR A 384 17.00 9.76 18.88
C THR A 384 16.49 11.22 18.81
N PRO A 385 16.53 12.00 19.92
CA PRO A 385 15.83 13.30 19.97
C PRO A 385 16.38 14.38 19.04
N ALA A 386 17.72 14.43 18.88
CA ALA A 386 18.39 15.46 18.08
C ALA A 386 17.99 15.44 16.59
N VAL A 387 17.65 14.25 16.07
CA VAL A 387 17.28 14.05 14.66
C VAL A 387 16.06 14.89 14.28
N ARG A 388 15.11 15.10 15.20
CA ARG A 388 13.92 15.93 14.94
C ARG A 388 14.29 17.35 14.49
N GLN A 389 15.21 17.99 15.20
CA GLN A 389 15.62 19.36 14.90
C GLN A 389 16.47 19.45 13.64
N ILE A 390 17.34 18.45 13.42
CA ILE A 390 18.19 18.36 12.22
C ILE A 390 17.31 18.25 10.97
N VAL A 391 16.39 17.28 10.92
CA VAL A 391 15.49 17.09 9.78
C VAL A 391 14.63 18.32 9.53
N SER A 392 14.04 18.91 10.58
CA SER A 392 13.23 20.13 10.47
C SER A 392 14.02 21.29 9.85
N THR A 393 15.27 21.49 10.28
CA THR A 393 16.15 22.54 9.75
C THR A 393 16.50 22.29 8.28
N VAL A 394 16.89 21.07 7.91
CA VAL A 394 17.25 20.71 6.52
C VAL A 394 16.04 20.90 5.61
N VAL A 395 14.89 20.32 5.96
CA VAL A 395 13.66 20.44 5.16
C VAL A 395 13.24 21.90 5.00
N ALA A 396 13.29 22.68 6.08
CA ALA A 396 12.94 24.10 6.01
C ALA A 396 13.89 24.90 5.10
N ARG A 397 15.19 24.64 5.18
CA ARG A 397 16.21 25.30 4.35
C ARG A 397 16.03 24.99 2.87
N GLU A 398 15.94 23.71 2.51
CA GLU A 398 15.85 23.27 1.12
C GLU A 398 14.54 23.72 0.46
N LEU A 399 13.41 23.63 1.18
CA LEU A 399 12.14 24.16 0.67
C LEU A 399 12.20 25.68 0.52
N ALA A 400 12.70 26.42 1.49
CA ALA A 400 12.83 27.88 1.39
C ALA A 400 13.71 28.30 0.20
N ALA A 401 14.81 27.58 -0.05
CA ALA A 401 15.65 27.77 -1.22
C ALA A 401 14.86 27.55 -2.53
N ARG A 402 14.00 26.52 -2.56
CA ARG A 402 13.17 26.24 -3.74
C ARG A 402 12.09 27.29 -3.98
N PHE A 403 11.41 27.74 -2.93
CA PHE A 403 10.40 28.81 -3.02
C PHE A 403 11.02 30.19 -3.37
N SER A 404 12.28 30.41 -3.03
CA SER A 404 13.01 31.63 -3.40
C SER A 404 13.73 31.53 -4.76
N SER A 405 13.70 30.37 -5.41
CA SER A 405 14.35 30.13 -6.71
C SER A 405 13.83 31.09 -7.78
N SER A 406 14.75 31.64 -8.59
CA SER A 406 14.41 32.49 -9.72
C SER A 406 14.02 31.69 -10.96
N LYS A 407 14.27 30.37 -10.98
CA LYS A 407 14.01 29.48 -12.12
C LYS A 407 12.50 29.43 -12.43
N ARG A 408 12.18 29.46 -13.72
CA ARG A 408 10.79 29.49 -14.21
C ARG A 408 10.00 28.26 -13.74
N ASP A 409 10.58 27.08 -13.84
CA ASP A 409 9.91 25.82 -13.52
C ASP A 409 9.65 25.70 -12.01
N ASP A 410 10.63 26.06 -11.17
CA ASP A 410 10.45 26.09 -9.72
C ASP A 410 9.32 27.06 -9.32
N LYS A 411 9.27 28.26 -9.92
CA LYS A 411 8.18 29.22 -9.66
C LYS A 411 6.81 28.70 -10.08
N ALA A 412 6.74 28.01 -11.22
CA ALA A 412 5.50 27.41 -11.68
C ALA A 412 5.01 26.31 -10.71
N GLN A 413 5.89 25.36 -10.37
CA GLN A 413 5.54 24.25 -9.48
C GLN A 413 5.22 24.70 -8.04
N THR A 414 6.00 25.64 -7.49
CA THR A 414 5.72 26.20 -6.16
C THR A 414 4.40 26.98 -6.11
N SER A 415 4.07 27.72 -7.18
CA SER A 415 2.75 28.37 -7.29
C SER A 415 1.62 27.35 -7.33
N LEU A 416 1.74 26.31 -8.17
CA LEU A 416 0.76 25.23 -8.28
C LEU A 416 0.56 24.49 -6.95
N LEU A 417 1.64 24.23 -6.23
CA LEU A 417 1.59 23.62 -4.91
C LEU A 417 0.78 24.48 -3.92
N LEU A 418 1.07 25.79 -3.85
CA LEU A 418 0.32 26.70 -2.97
C LEU A 418 -1.16 26.78 -3.34
N ASP A 419 -1.47 26.79 -4.64
CA ASP A 419 -2.84 26.80 -5.14
C ASP A 419 -3.58 25.51 -4.73
N LYS A 420 -2.94 24.34 -4.87
CA LYS A 420 -3.48 23.07 -4.37
C LYS A 420 -3.74 23.11 -2.87
N VAL A 421 -2.72 23.45 -2.07
CA VAL A 421 -2.84 23.45 -0.59
C VAL A 421 -3.98 24.36 -0.12
N VAL A 422 -4.13 25.54 -0.72
CA VAL A 422 -5.23 26.45 -0.39
C VAL A 422 -6.59 25.95 -0.91
N ALA A 423 -6.63 25.24 -2.04
CA ALA A 423 -7.85 24.59 -2.51
C ALA A 423 -8.33 23.51 -1.54
N GLU A 424 -7.42 22.68 -1.02
CA GLU A 424 -7.74 21.64 -0.02
C GLU A 424 -8.24 22.26 1.30
N MET A 425 -7.59 23.33 1.76
CA MET A 425 -8.03 24.10 2.93
C MET A 425 -9.47 24.63 2.75
N LYS A 426 -9.75 25.26 1.60
CA LYS A 426 -11.09 25.79 1.28
C LYS A 426 -12.12 24.66 1.19
N ALA A 427 -11.75 23.53 0.60
CA ALA A 427 -12.62 22.35 0.55
C ALA A 427 -12.95 21.83 1.95
N ARG A 428 -11.96 21.72 2.86
CA ARG A 428 -12.18 21.34 4.26
C ARG A 428 -13.11 22.31 4.98
N ILE A 429 -12.88 23.62 4.86
CA ILE A 429 -13.68 24.65 5.53
C ILE A 429 -15.11 24.64 4.98
N SER A 430 -15.27 24.53 3.66
CA SER A 430 -16.58 24.41 3.00
C SER A 430 -17.32 23.15 3.46
N ALA A 431 -16.65 22.00 3.49
CA ALA A 431 -17.23 20.74 3.97
C ALA A 431 -17.64 20.83 5.45
N ARG A 432 -16.83 21.47 6.30
CA ARG A 432 -17.19 21.71 7.70
C ARG A 432 -18.37 22.65 7.84
N ALA A 433 -18.39 23.77 7.10
CA ALA A 433 -19.49 24.72 7.10
C ALA A 433 -20.78 24.04 6.63
N HIS A 434 -20.73 23.25 5.55
CA HIS A 434 -21.86 22.44 5.10
C HIS A 434 -22.31 21.43 6.14
N LYS A 435 -21.41 20.70 6.79
CA LYS A 435 -21.75 19.75 7.86
C LYS A 435 -22.37 20.45 9.06
N GLU A 436 -21.89 21.64 9.44
CA GLU A 436 -22.47 22.45 10.50
C GLU A 436 -23.84 23.04 10.11
N THR A 437 -23.99 23.53 8.88
CA THR A 437 -25.28 23.98 8.35
C THR A 437 -26.28 22.84 8.31
N GLN A 438 -25.87 21.64 7.87
CA GLN A 438 -26.68 20.43 7.91
C GLN A 438 -27.02 20.02 9.35
N ARG A 439 -26.07 20.07 10.29
CA ARG A 439 -26.34 19.81 11.72
C ARG A 439 -27.31 20.82 12.33
N ARG A 440 -27.17 22.11 12.03
CA ARG A 440 -28.08 23.16 12.51
C ARG A 440 -29.47 23.02 11.89
N LYS A 441 -29.56 22.68 10.60
CA LYS A 441 -30.81 22.34 9.94
C LYS A 441 -31.44 21.09 10.57
N ASN A 442 -30.67 20.04 10.84
CA ASN A 442 -31.14 18.83 11.52
C ASN A 442 -31.58 19.05 12.99
N ALA A 443 -31.07 20.09 13.66
CA ALA A 443 -31.43 20.44 15.04
C ALA A 443 -32.68 21.33 15.14
N LEU A 444 -33.04 22.05 14.08
CA LEU A 444 -34.21 22.95 14.00
C LEU A 444 -35.36 22.38 13.18
N GLU A 445 -35.05 21.50 12.23
CA GLU A 445 -36.00 20.76 11.40
C GLU A 445 -35.63 19.28 11.52
N SER A 446 -36.59 18.46 11.91
CA SER A 446 -36.47 17.01 11.78
C SER A 446 -36.06 16.65 10.34
N SER A 447 -34.79 16.29 10.11
CA SER A 447 -34.25 15.60 8.92
C SER A 447 -35.09 15.72 7.64
N SER A 448 -35.08 16.88 6.97
CA SER A 448 -35.64 16.93 5.61
C SER A 448 -34.57 16.40 4.64
N LEU A 449 -34.62 15.09 4.40
CA LEU A 449 -34.07 14.48 3.17
C LEU A 449 -34.56 15.29 1.96
N PRO A 450 -33.83 15.33 0.82
CA PRO A 450 -34.25 16.10 -0.33
C PRO A 450 -35.71 15.77 -0.68
N ALA A 451 -36.56 16.79 -0.88
CA ALA A 451 -38.01 16.59 -1.08
C ALA A 451 -38.34 15.69 -2.28
N LYS A 452 -37.39 15.53 -3.21
CA LYS A 452 -37.48 14.64 -4.37
C LYS A 452 -37.19 13.16 -4.07
N LEU A 453 -36.60 12.85 -2.91
CA LEU A 453 -36.36 11.47 -2.49
C LEU A 453 -37.70 10.80 -2.15
N VAL A 454 -37.95 9.64 -2.74
CA VAL A 454 -39.03 8.75 -2.33
C VAL A 454 -38.42 7.62 -1.54
N ASP A 455 -38.44 7.74 -0.21
CA ASP A 455 -37.69 6.83 0.66
C ASP A 455 -38.34 5.44 0.83
N CYS A 456 -37.57 4.48 1.36
CA CYS A 456 -38.08 3.20 1.84
C CYS A 456 -38.47 3.26 3.32
N ARG A 457 -39.25 2.26 3.78
CA ARG A 457 -39.72 2.18 5.17
C ARG A 457 -38.70 1.54 6.12
N SER A 458 -37.91 0.60 5.60
CA SER A 458 -36.87 -0.09 6.36
C SER A 458 -35.65 0.82 6.56
N ASN A 459 -35.05 0.70 7.74
CA ASN A 459 -33.76 1.29 8.10
C ASN A 459 -32.63 0.24 8.11
N ASP A 460 -32.92 -1.01 7.77
CA ASP A 460 -31.89 -2.05 7.67
C ASP A 460 -31.04 -1.82 6.42
N VAL A 461 -29.79 -1.40 6.64
CA VAL A 461 -28.83 -1.10 5.57
C VAL A 461 -28.54 -2.33 4.72
N ALA A 462 -28.48 -3.54 5.30
CA ALA A 462 -28.15 -4.74 4.55
C ALA A 462 -29.21 -5.05 3.48
N ASP A 463 -30.45 -4.69 3.79
CA ASP A 463 -31.61 -4.94 2.95
C ASP A 463 -32.12 -3.71 2.19
N SER A 464 -31.63 -2.50 2.42
CA SER A 464 -32.15 -1.32 1.73
C SER A 464 -31.42 -1.04 0.41
N GLU A 465 -32.19 -0.56 -0.59
CA GLU A 465 -31.73 -0.30 -1.95
C GLU A 465 -32.12 1.12 -2.36
N LEU A 466 -31.15 1.87 -2.91
CA LEU A 466 -31.40 3.17 -3.51
C LEU A 466 -31.30 3.08 -5.03
N PHE A 467 -32.38 3.38 -5.74
CA PHE A 467 -32.36 3.55 -7.19
C PHE A 467 -32.18 5.02 -7.53
N ILE A 468 -31.13 5.34 -8.29
CA ILE A 468 -30.94 6.66 -8.89
C ILE A 468 -31.53 6.62 -10.29
N VAL A 469 -32.59 7.39 -10.53
CA VAL A 469 -33.40 7.33 -11.76
C VAL A 469 -33.28 8.60 -12.59
N GLU A 470 -33.23 8.43 -13.91
CA GLU A 470 -33.17 9.53 -14.86
C GLU A 470 -34.54 10.21 -15.06
N GLY A 471 -34.69 11.42 -14.52
CA GLY A 471 -35.86 12.27 -14.73
C GLY A 471 -37.14 11.87 -13.97
N ASP A 472 -38.13 12.77 -14.05
CA ASP A 472 -39.42 12.61 -13.37
C ASP A 472 -40.34 11.58 -14.08
N SER A 473 -40.07 11.27 -15.36
CA SER A 473 -40.84 10.27 -16.13
C SER A 473 -40.56 8.85 -15.63
N ALA A 474 -39.28 8.45 -15.51
CA ALA A 474 -38.92 7.15 -14.96
C ALA A 474 -39.33 7.02 -13.48
N LEU A 475 -39.27 8.13 -12.72
CA LEU A 475 -39.70 8.16 -11.32
C LEU A 475 -41.18 7.78 -11.15
N GLY A 476 -42.06 8.29 -12.03
CA GLY A 476 -43.49 8.00 -11.95
C GLY A 476 -43.81 6.51 -12.03
N THR A 477 -43.24 5.83 -13.03
CA THR A 477 -43.37 4.38 -13.21
C THR A 477 -42.67 3.61 -12.10
N ALA A 478 -41.43 3.98 -11.75
CA ALA A 478 -40.65 3.32 -10.70
C ALA A 478 -41.32 3.40 -9.33
N LYS A 479 -42.01 4.51 -9.03
CA LYS A 479 -42.70 4.71 -7.75
C LYS A 479 -43.83 3.71 -7.54
N LEU A 480 -44.50 3.32 -8.62
CA LEU A 480 -45.56 2.31 -8.62
C LEU A 480 -44.99 0.88 -8.65
N ALA A 481 -43.84 0.69 -9.31
CA ALA A 481 -43.18 -0.61 -9.47
C ALA A 481 -42.41 -1.07 -8.22
N ARG A 482 -41.89 -0.14 -7.42
CA ARG A 482 -40.99 -0.46 -6.31
C ARG A 482 -41.69 -1.21 -5.17
N ASN A 483 -40.92 -2.01 -4.46
CA ASN A 483 -41.30 -2.41 -3.11
C ASN A 483 -40.90 -1.32 -2.10
N SER A 484 -41.89 -0.58 -1.60
CA SER A 484 -41.66 0.56 -0.70
C SER A 484 -41.11 0.19 0.68
N GLU A 485 -41.07 -1.10 1.01
CA GLU A 485 -40.46 -1.56 2.25
C GLU A 485 -38.95 -1.32 2.24
N TYR A 486 -38.26 -1.63 1.14
CA TYR A 486 -36.80 -1.62 1.09
C TYR A 486 -36.19 -0.87 -0.11
N GLN A 487 -37.00 -0.36 -1.05
CA GLN A 487 -36.51 0.36 -2.23
C GLN A 487 -36.84 1.85 -2.14
N ALA A 488 -35.80 2.67 -2.10
CA ALA A 488 -35.86 4.12 -2.21
C ALA A 488 -35.55 4.58 -3.66
N LEU A 489 -36.12 5.70 -4.07
CA LEU A 489 -35.92 6.29 -5.40
C LEU A 489 -35.41 7.73 -5.25
N LEU A 490 -34.33 8.05 -5.96
CA LEU A 490 -33.79 9.40 -6.09
C LEU A 490 -33.78 9.82 -7.57
N PRO A 491 -34.66 10.74 -7.98
CA PRO A 491 -34.64 11.27 -9.34
C PRO A 491 -33.51 12.29 -9.50
N ILE A 492 -32.81 12.20 -10.63
CA ILE A 492 -31.83 13.20 -11.08
C ILE A 492 -32.35 13.92 -12.32
N ARG A 493 -32.07 15.22 -12.42
CA ARG A 493 -32.52 16.05 -13.54
C ARG A 493 -31.34 16.45 -14.44
N GLY A 494 -31.47 16.11 -15.71
CA GLY A 494 -30.47 16.42 -16.72
C GLY A 494 -29.13 15.73 -16.47
N LYS A 495 -28.09 16.22 -17.14
CA LYS A 495 -26.72 15.70 -17.01
C LYS A 495 -26.09 16.24 -15.73
N ILE A 496 -25.52 15.33 -14.94
CA ILE A 496 -24.82 15.68 -13.69
C ILE A 496 -23.53 16.44 -14.02
N LEU A 497 -23.09 17.30 -13.10
CA LEU A 497 -21.81 17.99 -13.20
C LEU A 497 -20.67 16.97 -13.38
N ASN A 498 -19.83 17.19 -14.39
CA ASN A 498 -18.59 16.42 -14.51
C ASN A 498 -17.62 16.83 -13.39
N VAL A 499 -17.63 16.05 -12.32
CA VAL A 499 -16.80 16.31 -11.13
C VAL A 499 -15.32 16.02 -11.36
N GLN A 500 -14.94 15.46 -12.51
CA GLN A 500 -13.54 15.33 -12.86
C GLN A 500 -12.91 16.69 -13.19
N LYS A 501 -13.70 17.57 -13.81
CA LYS A 501 -13.30 18.94 -14.19
C LYS A 501 -13.61 19.99 -13.13
N ALA A 502 -14.55 19.70 -12.23
CA ALA A 502 -15.07 20.66 -11.28
C ALA A 502 -14.34 20.58 -9.93
N SER A 503 -14.28 21.72 -9.22
CA SER A 503 -13.73 21.75 -7.87
C SER A 503 -14.71 21.08 -6.88
N ILE A 504 -14.22 20.73 -5.69
CA ILE A 504 -15.05 20.22 -4.59
C ILE A 504 -16.16 21.22 -4.24
N SER A 505 -15.84 22.53 -4.26
CA SER A 505 -16.81 23.58 -3.98
C SER A 505 -17.94 23.62 -5.01
N ASP A 506 -17.62 23.48 -6.30
CA ASP A 506 -18.62 23.47 -7.38
C ASP A 506 -19.50 22.22 -7.28
N MET A 507 -18.89 21.09 -6.94
CA MET A 507 -19.57 19.81 -6.73
C MET A 507 -20.52 19.87 -5.53
N LEU A 508 -20.11 20.43 -4.39
CA LEU A 508 -20.99 20.62 -3.23
C LEU A 508 -22.09 21.66 -3.48
N SER A 509 -21.82 22.68 -4.29
CA SER A 509 -22.83 23.70 -4.66
C SER A 509 -23.85 23.18 -5.67
N ASN A 510 -23.53 22.10 -6.39
CA ASN A 510 -24.43 21.48 -7.34
C ASN A 510 -25.54 20.71 -6.61
N ALA A 511 -26.79 21.09 -6.85
CA ALA A 511 -27.94 20.52 -6.17
C ALA A 511 -28.09 19.00 -6.34
N GLU A 512 -27.72 18.45 -7.51
CA GLU A 512 -27.81 17.01 -7.80
C GLU A 512 -26.74 16.23 -7.04
N CYS A 513 -25.48 16.65 -7.12
CA CYS A 513 -24.39 16.04 -6.37
C CYS A 513 -24.61 16.13 -4.85
N ALA A 514 -25.01 17.30 -4.35
CA ALA A 514 -25.33 17.50 -2.95
C ALA A 514 -26.49 16.61 -2.47
N SER A 515 -27.52 16.45 -3.30
CA SER A 515 -28.65 15.54 -3.00
C SER A 515 -28.19 14.09 -2.89
N ILE A 516 -27.35 13.61 -3.82
CA ILE A 516 -26.82 12.24 -3.79
C ILE A 516 -25.99 12.00 -2.52
N ILE A 517 -25.08 12.91 -2.20
CA ILE A 517 -24.25 12.85 -0.98
C ILE A 517 -25.14 12.81 0.27
N GLN A 518 -26.15 13.67 0.34
CA GLN A 518 -27.07 13.74 1.48
C GLN A 518 -27.89 12.47 1.62
N VAL A 519 -28.41 11.92 0.52
CA VAL A 519 -29.26 10.72 0.53
C VAL A 519 -28.46 9.48 0.96
N ILE A 520 -27.21 9.35 0.51
CA ILE A 520 -26.32 8.26 0.93
C ILE A 520 -25.99 8.38 2.42
N GLY A 521 -25.83 9.61 2.93
CA GLY A 521 -25.67 9.87 4.35
C GLY A 521 -24.29 9.57 4.93
N ALA A 522 -23.34 9.11 4.10
CA ALA A 522 -22.00 8.72 4.51
C ALA A 522 -20.95 9.85 4.42
N GLY A 523 -21.32 11.05 4.00
CA GLY A 523 -20.37 12.12 3.71
C GLY A 523 -19.73 11.99 2.32
N SER A 524 -18.57 12.61 2.11
CA SER A 524 -17.85 12.60 0.82
C SER A 524 -16.35 12.84 0.99
N GLY A 525 -15.56 12.30 0.06
CA GLY A 525 -14.11 12.42 0.00
C GLY A 525 -13.47 11.90 1.30
N ARG A 526 -12.61 12.71 1.92
CA ARG A 526 -11.94 12.38 3.18
C ARG A 526 -12.88 12.19 4.38
N SER A 527 -14.10 12.72 4.31
CA SER A 527 -15.09 12.57 5.39
C SER A 527 -16.03 11.38 5.18
N PHE A 528 -15.81 10.61 4.12
CA PHE A 528 -16.67 9.49 3.76
C PHE A 528 -16.51 8.34 4.75
N ASP A 529 -17.60 7.93 5.39
CA ASP A 529 -17.67 6.81 6.30
C ASP A 529 -18.75 5.82 5.86
N ILE A 530 -18.30 4.71 5.27
CA ILE A 530 -19.18 3.68 4.73
C ILE A 530 -20.08 3.01 5.79
N SER A 531 -19.67 3.03 7.06
CA SER A 531 -20.47 2.46 8.16
C SER A 531 -21.76 3.25 8.40
N THR A 532 -21.77 4.53 8.02
CA THR A 532 -22.91 5.45 8.15
C THR A 532 -23.78 5.52 6.89
N ALA A 533 -23.44 4.78 5.84
CA ALA A 533 -24.22 4.74 4.61
C ALA A 533 -25.62 4.16 4.86
N ARG A 534 -26.65 4.85 4.35
CA ARG A 534 -28.06 4.52 4.57
C ARG A 534 -28.56 3.30 3.79
N TYR A 535 -27.88 2.96 2.68
CA TYR A 535 -28.31 1.92 1.75
C TYR A 535 -27.20 0.91 1.49
N GLY A 536 -27.55 -0.38 1.50
CA GLY A 536 -26.61 -1.47 1.21
C GLY A 536 -26.32 -1.61 -0.28
N LYS A 537 -27.27 -1.20 -1.13
CA LYS A 537 -27.09 -1.16 -2.59
C LYS A 537 -27.49 0.19 -3.16
N VAL A 538 -26.64 0.75 -4.02
CA VAL A 538 -26.94 1.91 -4.85
C VAL A 538 -27.01 1.44 -6.30
N ILE A 539 -28.17 1.54 -6.91
CA ILE A 539 -28.48 1.02 -8.25
C ILE A 539 -28.70 2.20 -9.20
N LEU A 540 -27.85 2.31 -10.21
CA LEU A 540 -27.95 3.30 -11.26
C LEU A 540 -28.94 2.79 -12.31
N MET A 541 -30.10 3.44 -12.42
CA MET A 541 -31.15 3.07 -13.35
C MET A 541 -31.31 4.20 -14.39
N SER A 542 -30.50 4.11 -15.44
CA SER A 542 -30.48 5.01 -16.59
C SER A 542 -31.09 4.34 -17.82
N ASP A 543 -31.52 5.12 -18.80
CA ASP A 543 -32.01 4.59 -20.07
C ASP A 543 -30.91 3.84 -20.86
N ALA A 544 -31.34 2.92 -21.73
CA ALA A 544 -30.48 2.13 -22.61
C ALA A 544 -30.13 2.89 -23.90
N ASP A 545 -29.80 4.17 -23.76
CA ASP A 545 -29.42 5.05 -24.85
C ASP A 545 -28.08 5.77 -24.57
N VAL A 546 -27.68 6.65 -25.49
CA VAL A 546 -26.41 7.38 -25.40
C VAL A 546 -26.39 8.38 -24.24
N ASP A 547 -27.54 8.93 -23.85
CA ASP A 547 -27.63 9.90 -22.77
C ASP A 547 -27.60 9.19 -21.41
N GLY A 548 -28.28 8.05 -21.28
CA GLY A 548 -28.20 7.17 -20.11
C GLY A 548 -26.78 6.63 -19.89
N ALA A 549 -26.07 6.22 -20.95
CA ALA A 549 -24.67 5.84 -20.86
C ALA A 549 -23.76 6.98 -20.36
N HIS A 550 -24.03 8.21 -20.81
CA HIS A 550 -23.29 9.39 -20.36
C HIS A 550 -23.57 9.71 -18.88
N ILE A 551 -24.83 9.68 -18.45
CA ILE A 551 -25.22 9.89 -17.04
C ILE A 551 -24.62 8.82 -16.14
N ARG A 552 -24.66 7.56 -16.56
CA ARG A 552 -23.99 6.46 -15.84
C ARG A 552 -22.51 6.72 -15.68
N THR A 553 -21.82 7.19 -16.72
CA THR A 553 -20.39 7.54 -16.65
C THR A 553 -20.13 8.69 -15.67
N LEU A 554 -20.97 9.74 -15.67
CA LEU A 554 -20.87 10.87 -14.73
C LEU A 554 -21.08 10.42 -13.27
N LEU A 555 -22.08 9.58 -13.02
CA LEU A 555 -22.34 9.01 -11.69
C LEU A 555 -21.18 8.15 -11.22
N LEU A 556 -20.67 7.25 -12.07
CA LEU A 556 -19.52 6.42 -11.73
C LEU A 556 -18.28 7.27 -11.41
N THR A 557 -18.07 8.37 -12.13
CA THR A 557 -17.00 9.32 -11.85
C THR A 557 -17.17 9.97 -10.47
N LEU A 558 -18.40 10.36 -10.10
CA LEU A 558 -18.72 10.89 -8.77
C LEU A 558 -18.43 9.88 -7.66
N PHE A 559 -18.93 8.65 -7.79
CA PHE A 559 -18.71 7.59 -6.81
C PHE A 559 -17.22 7.25 -6.69
N PHE A 560 -16.50 7.13 -7.80
CA PHE A 560 -15.08 6.77 -7.80
C PHE A 560 -14.20 7.84 -7.16
N ARG A 561 -14.52 9.13 -7.37
CA ARG A 561 -13.70 10.25 -6.87
C ARG A 561 -14.02 10.62 -5.43
N TYR A 562 -15.29 10.54 -5.01
CA TYR A 562 -15.72 11.07 -3.70
C TYR A 562 -16.34 10.04 -2.76
N MET A 563 -16.59 8.81 -3.22
CA MET A 563 -17.24 7.76 -2.42
C MET A 563 -16.64 6.39 -2.75
N ARG A 564 -15.33 6.36 -3.02
CA ARG A 564 -14.60 5.17 -3.50
C ARG A 564 -14.88 3.92 -2.67
N PRO A 565 -14.95 3.98 -1.32
CA PRO A 565 -15.26 2.80 -0.51
C PRO A 565 -16.58 2.11 -0.87
N LEU A 566 -17.59 2.81 -1.42
CA LEU A 566 -18.83 2.18 -1.89
C LEU A 566 -18.58 1.24 -3.06
N ILE A 567 -17.64 1.57 -3.96
CA ILE A 567 -17.32 0.74 -5.11
C ILE A 567 -16.42 -0.41 -4.70
N GLU A 568 -15.48 -0.18 -3.79
CA GLU A 568 -14.55 -1.21 -3.27
C GLU A 568 -15.30 -2.31 -2.50
N GLU A 569 -16.24 -1.93 -1.65
CA GLU A 569 -17.20 -2.87 -1.01
C GLU A 569 -18.22 -3.46 -2.01
N GLY A 570 -18.22 -2.96 -3.26
CA GLY A 570 -19.10 -3.39 -4.33
C GLY A 570 -20.58 -3.16 -4.03
N ARG A 571 -20.92 -2.02 -3.41
CA ARG A 571 -22.30 -1.60 -3.13
C ARG A 571 -22.95 -0.83 -4.30
N VAL A 572 -22.19 -0.51 -5.35
CA VAL A 572 -22.68 0.20 -6.54
C VAL A 572 -23.00 -0.79 -7.67
N PHE A 573 -24.18 -0.64 -8.27
CA PHE A 573 -24.71 -1.50 -9.32
C PHE A 573 -25.30 -0.66 -10.46
N ALA A 574 -25.31 -1.20 -11.68
CA ALA A 574 -26.12 -0.69 -12.77
C ALA A 574 -27.29 -1.65 -13.06
N ALA A 575 -28.49 -1.11 -13.20
CA ALA A 575 -29.66 -1.88 -13.62
C ALA A 575 -29.52 -2.29 -15.10
N VAL A 576 -30.07 -3.45 -15.44
CA VAL A 576 -30.10 -3.97 -16.82
C VAL A 576 -31.57 -4.19 -17.22
N PRO A 577 -32.25 -3.17 -17.75
CA PRO A 577 -33.61 -3.33 -18.26
C PRO A 577 -33.62 -4.20 -19.54
N PRO A 578 -34.74 -4.85 -19.87
CA PRO A 578 -34.86 -5.63 -21.09
C PRO A 578 -34.85 -4.75 -22.34
N LEU A 579 -34.26 -5.24 -23.44
CA LEU A 579 -34.25 -4.54 -24.72
C LEU A 579 -35.51 -4.80 -25.55
N HIS A 580 -36.04 -6.02 -25.49
CA HIS A 580 -37.18 -6.42 -26.31
C HIS A 580 -38.25 -7.12 -25.49
N ARG A 581 -39.51 -6.92 -25.91
CA ARG A 581 -40.68 -7.65 -25.44
C ARG A 581 -41.30 -8.45 -26.58
N VAL A 582 -41.35 -9.77 -26.41
CA VAL A 582 -41.92 -10.73 -27.35
C VAL A 582 -43.19 -11.31 -26.74
N VAL A 583 -44.35 -11.05 -27.36
CA VAL A 583 -45.63 -11.61 -26.93
C VAL A 583 -45.95 -12.83 -27.78
N VAL A 584 -45.86 -14.02 -27.19
CA VAL A 584 -46.16 -15.29 -27.86
C VAL A 584 -47.65 -15.57 -27.81
N LYS A 585 -48.25 -15.79 -28.98
CA LYS A 585 -49.68 -16.06 -29.14
C LYS A 585 -49.96 -17.53 -28.83
N HIS A 586 -50.95 -17.78 -27.97
CA HIS A 586 -51.48 -19.13 -27.77
C HIS A 586 -52.76 -19.34 -28.58
N PRO A 587 -52.96 -20.52 -29.18
CA PRO A 587 -54.25 -20.86 -29.78
C PRO A 587 -55.30 -21.11 -28.69
N GLY A 588 -56.49 -20.50 -28.83
CA GLY A 588 -57.62 -20.66 -27.92
C GLY A 588 -57.76 -19.53 -26.88
N SER A 589 -58.33 -19.85 -25.72
CA SER A 589 -58.63 -18.89 -24.63
C SER A 589 -57.53 -18.73 -23.58
N LYS A 590 -56.35 -19.33 -23.79
CA LYS A 590 -55.20 -19.19 -22.88
C LYS A 590 -54.56 -17.80 -23.02
N PRO A 591 -54.16 -17.14 -21.92
CA PRO A 591 -53.44 -15.87 -21.98
C PRO A 591 -52.16 -15.98 -22.80
N ASN A 592 -51.84 -14.92 -23.55
CA ASN A 592 -50.57 -14.84 -24.29
C ASN A 592 -49.39 -14.76 -23.31
N GLU A 593 -48.28 -15.42 -23.65
CA GLU A 593 -47.07 -15.42 -22.84
C GLU A 593 -46.19 -14.23 -23.25
N THR A 594 -45.72 -13.44 -22.27
CA THR A 594 -44.80 -12.32 -22.53
C THR A 594 -43.39 -12.71 -22.11
N LEU A 595 -42.45 -12.63 -23.05
CA LEU A 595 -41.04 -12.95 -22.84
C LEU A 595 -40.18 -11.71 -23.09
N TYR A 596 -39.13 -11.55 -22.29
CA TYR A 596 -38.18 -10.45 -22.42
C TYR A 596 -36.81 -10.98 -22.86
N THR A 597 -36.09 -10.17 -23.64
CA THR A 597 -34.70 -10.46 -24.04
C THR A 597 -33.84 -9.23 -23.84
N TYR A 598 -32.58 -9.46 -23.50
CA TYR A 598 -31.63 -8.43 -23.08
C TYR A 598 -30.53 -8.17 -24.12
N SER A 599 -30.52 -8.92 -25.23
CA SER A 599 -29.64 -8.69 -26.38
C SER A 599 -30.31 -9.09 -27.69
N GLU A 600 -29.80 -8.59 -28.81
CA GLU A 600 -30.20 -9.02 -30.16
C GLU A 600 -29.95 -10.52 -30.38
N ALA A 601 -28.84 -11.05 -29.83
CA ALA A 601 -28.52 -12.47 -29.90
C ALA A 601 -29.56 -13.33 -29.17
N GLU A 602 -29.98 -12.92 -27.97
CA GLU A 602 -31.05 -13.57 -27.23
C GLU A 602 -32.39 -13.51 -27.98
N LEU A 603 -32.69 -12.36 -28.60
CA LEU A 603 -33.89 -12.20 -29.42
C LEU A 603 -33.90 -13.20 -30.58
N HIS A 604 -32.84 -13.24 -31.39
CA HIS A 604 -32.73 -14.18 -32.51
C HIS A 604 -32.80 -15.65 -32.03
N ALA A 605 -32.14 -15.98 -30.93
CA ALA A 605 -32.21 -17.33 -30.36
C ALA A 605 -33.62 -17.70 -29.89
N LEU A 606 -34.34 -16.75 -29.27
CA LEU A 606 -35.71 -16.94 -28.84
C LEU A 606 -36.65 -17.14 -30.04
N LEU A 607 -36.55 -16.28 -31.06
CA LEU A 607 -37.37 -16.37 -32.27
C LEU A 607 -37.14 -17.69 -33.02
N ASN A 608 -35.90 -18.14 -33.14
CA ASN A 608 -35.56 -19.44 -33.73
C ASN A 608 -36.19 -20.60 -32.93
N ARG A 609 -36.18 -20.52 -31.59
CA ARG A 609 -36.79 -21.53 -30.71
C ARG A 609 -38.31 -21.57 -30.87
N LEU A 610 -38.96 -20.41 -30.91
CA LEU A 610 -40.41 -20.31 -31.09
C LEU A 610 -40.84 -20.83 -32.46
N THR A 611 -40.06 -20.52 -33.51
CA THR A 611 -40.28 -21.03 -34.88
C THR A 611 -40.20 -22.56 -34.91
N LYS A 612 -39.15 -23.15 -34.33
CA LYS A 612 -38.99 -24.61 -34.24
C LYS A 612 -40.12 -25.28 -33.45
N ALA A 613 -40.67 -24.60 -32.46
CA ALA A 613 -41.81 -25.08 -31.66
C ALA A 613 -43.18 -24.82 -32.33
N GLY A 614 -43.22 -24.25 -33.53
CA GLY A 614 -44.47 -23.92 -34.23
C GLY A 614 -45.32 -22.85 -33.55
N ARG A 615 -44.73 -22.01 -32.68
CA ARG A 615 -45.43 -20.94 -31.95
C ARG A 615 -45.28 -19.62 -32.69
N THR A 616 -46.40 -18.90 -32.86
CA THR A 616 -46.43 -17.56 -33.46
C THR A 616 -46.37 -16.47 -32.39
N TRP A 617 -45.79 -15.31 -32.71
CA TRP A 617 -45.73 -14.14 -31.83
C TRP A 617 -46.44 -12.92 -32.44
N GLN A 618 -46.56 -11.85 -31.66
CA GLN A 618 -47.05 -10.55 -32.12
C GLN A 618 -45.93 -9.78 -32.81
N GLU A 619 -46.24 -9.20 -33.97
CA GLU A 619 -45.36 -8.27 -34.69
C GLU A 619 -46.03 -6.89 -34.84
N PRO A 620 -45.24 -5.79 -34.86
CA PRO A 620 -43.79 -5.75 -34.67
C PRO A 620 -43.37 -6.04 -33.22
N ILE A 621 -42.17 -6.58 -33.02
CA ILE A 621 -41.59 -6.80 -31.69
C ILE A 621 -41.32 -5.43 -31.05
N GLN A 622 -41.77 -5.25 -29.82
CA GLN A 622 -41.56 -4.00 -29.09
C GLN A 622 -40.11 -3.93 -28.61
N ARG A 623 -39.38 -2.91 -29.04
CA ARG A 623 -38.05 -2.56 -28.54
C ARG A 623 -38.18 -1.37 -27.60
N TYR A 624 -37.69 -1.50 -26.37
CA TYR A 624 -37.68 -0.41 -25.41
C TYR A 624 -36.54 0.55 -25.72
N LYS A 625 -36.84 1.84 -25.81
CA LYS A 625 -35.81 2.90 -25.96
C LYS A 625 -35.49 3.61 -24.65
N GLY A 626 -36.44 3.61 -23.71
CA GLY A 626 -36.27 4.20 -22.39
C GLY A 626 -37.20 3.57 -21.37
N LEU A 627 -36.87 3.74 -20.09
CA LEU A 627 -37.59 3.16 -18.95
C LEU A 627 -39.03 3.66 -18.85
N GLY A 628 -39.32 4.86 -19.36
CA GLY A 628 -40.66 5.44 -19.40
C GLY A 628 -41.64 4.77 -20.38
N GLU A 629 -41.15 3.90 -21.28
CA GLU A 629 -42.00 3.12 -22.22
C GLU A 629 -42.56 1.84 -21.58
N MET A 630 -42.06 1.47 -20.41
CA MET A 630 -42.52 0.33 -19.64
C MET A 630 -43.64 0.76 -18.70
N ASP A 631 -44.65 -0.10 -18.54
CA ASP A 631 -45.60 0.07 -17.44
C ASP A 631 -44.95 -0.36 -16.10
N ALA A 632 -45.64 -0.06 -14.99
CA ALA A 632 -45.11 -0.32 -13.66
C ALA A 632 -44.91 -1.81 -13.37
N GLU A 633 -45.75 -2.69 -13.91
CA GLU A 633 -45.66 -4.14 -13.68
C GLU A 633 -44.48 -4.75 -14.46
N GLN A 634 -44.26 -4.28 -15.69
CA GLN A 634 -43.11 -4.64 -16.50
C GLN A 634 -41.81 -4.21 -15.82
N LEU A 635 -41.73 -2.96 -15.37
CA LEU A 635 -40.53 -2.45 -14.69
C LEU A 635 -40.27 -3.19 -13.36
N ALA A 636 -41.33 -3.48 -12.61
CA ALA A 636 -41.26 -4.24 -11.36
C ALA A 636 -40.65 -5.62 -11.59
N THR A 637 -41.25 -6.41 -12.50
CA THR A 637 -40.87 -7.82 -12.72
C THR A 637 -39.51 -8.00 -13.38
N THR A 638 -39.11 -7.08 -14.26
CA THR A 638 -37.90 -7.25 -15.08
C THR A 638 -36.65 -6.61 -14.49
N THR A 639 -36.80 -5.49 -13.77
CA THR A 639 -35.68 -4.61 -13.41
C THR A 639 -35.58 -4.33 -11.92
N MET A 640 -36.72 -4.28 -11.20
CA MET A 640 -36.73 -3.90 -9.78
C MET A 640 -36.85 -5.09 -8.82
N ASP A 641 -37.55 -6.16 -9.21
CA ASP A 641 -37.78 -7.34 -8.37
C ASP A 641 -36.49 -8.13 -8.15
N ARG A 642 -36.23 -8.50 -6.89
CA ARG A 642 -35.01 -9.20 -6.47
C ARG A 642 -34.89 -10.59 -7.08
N ALA A 643 -36.00 -11.26 -7.35
CA ALA A 643 -36.00 -12.62 -7.88
C ALA A 643 -35.80 -12.67 -9.40
N GLY A 644 -36.31 -11.69 -10.14
CA GLY A 644 -36.29 -11.67 -11.61
C GLY A 644 -35.21 -10.79 -12.26
N ARG A 645 -34.59 -9.84 -11.53
CA ARG A 645 -33.70 -8.85 -12.15
C ARG A 645 -32.25 -9.31 -12.31
N THR A 646 -31.57 -8.67 -13.26
CA THR A 646 -30.10 -8.73 -13.41
C THR A 646 -29.48 -7.37 -13.08
N LEU A 647 -28.42 -7.36 -12.26
CA LEU A 647 -27.67 -6.16 -11.91
C LEU A 647 -26.19 -6.35 -12.29
N ARG A 648 -25.58 -5.35 -12.93
CA ARG A 648 -24.13 -5.31 -13.15
C ARG A 648 -23.47 -4.68 -11.92
N ARG A 649 -22.71 -5.48 -11.16
CA ARG A 649 -21.95 -4.98 -9.99
C ARG A 649 -20.69 -4.26 -10.45
N VAL A 650 -20.51 -3.03 -10.01
CA VAL A 650 -19.32 -2.22 -10.31
C VAL A 650 -18.22 -2.62 -9.32
N ARG A 651 -17.02 -2.91 -9.81
CA ARG A 651 -15.83 -3.26 -9.02
C ARG A 651 -14.62 -2.47 -9.51
N VAL A 652 -13.70 -2.19 -8.61
CA VAL A 652 -12.36 -1.68 -8.94
C VAL A 652 -11.38 -2.84 -8.80
N GLN A 653 -10.83 -3.32 -9.91
CA GLN A 653 -9.78 -4.36 -9.91
C GLN A 653 -8.38 -3.74 -9.87
N ASP A 654 -8.20 -2.64 -10.61
CA ASP A 654 -6.97 -1.86 -10.66
C ASP A 654 -7.36 -0.37 -10.56
N ALA A 655 -7.06 0.23 -9.42
CA ALA A 655 -7.45 1.62 -9.15
C ALA A 655 -6.66 2.62 -10.01
N GLU A 656 -5.41 2.32 -10.37
CA GLU A 656 -4.55 3.20 -11.16
C GLU A 656 -4.99 3.19 -12.63
N ALA A 657 -5.21 2.00 -13.20
CA ALA A 657 -5.74 1.88 -14.55
C ALA A 657 -7.10 2.60 -14.68
N VAL A 658 -8.00 2.41 -13.70
CA VAL A 658 -9.31 3.08 -13.70
C VAL A 658 -9.18 4.60 -13.57
N ALA A 659 -8.27 5.10 -12.73
CA ALA A 659 -8.02 6.53 -12.60
C ALA A 659 -7.53 7.16 -13.91
N SER A 660 -6.61 6.48 -14.62
CA SER A 660 -6.12 6.94 -15.92
C SER A 660 -7.22 7.02 -16.98
N VAL A 661 -8.15 6.04 -16.99
CA VAL A 661 -9.29 6.01 -17.91
C VAL A 661 -10.28 7.13 -17.60
N PHE A 662 -10.58 7.39 -16.32
CA PHE A 662 -11.42 8.53 -15.96
C PHE A 662 -10.77 9.87 -16.32
N GLU A 663 -9.46 10.03 -16.16
CA GLU A 663 -8.77 11.25 -16.58
C GLU A 663 -8.81 11.42 -18.10
N LEU A 664 -8.54 10.37 -18.87
CA LEU A 664 -8.63 10.37 -20.33
C LEU A 664 -10.04 10.78 -20.82
N LEU A 665 -11.08 10.13 -20.29
CA LEU A 665 -12.46 10.29 -20.76
C LEU A 665 -13.17 11.52 -20.18
N MET A 666 -12.86 11.91 -18.94
CA MET A 666 -13.60 12.94 -18.21
C MET A 666 -12.75 14.15 -17.81
N GLY A 667 -11.42 14.08 -17.88
CA GLY A 667 -10.46 15.13 -17.53
C GLY A 667 -10.45 16.35 -18.46
N ASN A 668 -9.52 17.27 -18.24
CA ASN A 668 -9.50 18.56 -18.95
C ASN A 668 -8.92 18.48 -20.36
N ASP A 669 -8.00 17.53 -20.61
CA ASP A 669 -7.27 17.44 -21.86
C ASP A 669 -8.11 16.82 -23.00
N VAL A 670 -8.24 17.57 -24.09
CA VAL A 670 -9.07 17.19 -25.24
C VAL A 670 -8.30 16.31 -26.24
N ALA A 671 -7.00 16.56 -26.42
CA ALA A 671 -6.20 15.87 -27.43
C ALA A 671 -6.11 14.34 -27.20
N PRO A 672 -5.76 13.85 -25.99
CA PRO A 672 -5.65 12.41 -25.74
C PRO A 672 -6.98 11.69 -25.92
N ARG A 673 -8.07 12.34 -25.48
CA ARG A 673 -9.43 11.83 -25.66
C ARG A 673 -9.81 11.71 -27.13
N ARG A 674 -9.45 12.70 -27.94
CA ARG A 674 -9.74 12.69 -29.37
C ARG A 674 -8.99 11.55 -30.06
N GLU A 675 -7.73 11.34 -29.74
CA GLU A 675 -6.94 10.21 -30.26
C GLU A 675 -7.56 8.88 -29.85
N PHE A 676 -7.90 8.71 -28.57
CA PHE A 676 -8.59 7.52 -28.07
C PHE A 676 -9.89 7.23 -28.84
N LEU A 677 -10.70 8.26 -29.13
CA LEU A 677 -11.93 8.11 -29.91
C LEU A 677 -11.67 7.72 -31.36
N ILE A 678 -10.61 8.24 -31.98
CA ILE A 678 -10.21 7.90 -33.36
C ILE A 678 -9.73 6.45 -33.40
N GLU A 679 -8.80 6.06 -32.54
CA GLU A 679 -8.24 4.70 -32.46
C GLU A 679 -9.30 3.65 -32.10
N SER A 680 -10.27 4.03 -31.27
CA SER A 680 -11.35 3.12 -30.84
C SER A 680 -12.52 3.08 -31.82
N SER A 681 -12.57 3.97 -32.82
CA SER A 681 -13.72 4.11 -33.73
C SER A 681 -14.03 2.82 -34.50
N ASP A 682 -12.99 2.10 -34.94
CA ASP A 682 -13.11 0.82 -35.66
C ASP A 682 -13.64 -0.32 -34.77
N ARG A 683 -13.53 -0.19 -33.45
CA ARG A 683 -14.01 -1.19 -32.48
C ARG A 683 -15.45 -0.93 -32.03
N LEU A 684 -16.00 0.25 -32.32
CA LEU A 684 -17.28 0.73 -31.80
C LEU A 684 -18.42 0.40 -32.78
N ALA A 685 -19.03 -0.79 -32.61
CA ALA A 685 -20.31 -1.08 -33.23
C ALA A 685 -21.45 -0.59 -32.33
N ARG A 686 -22.44 0.12 -32.90
CA ARG A 686 -23.61 0.62 -32.15
C ARG A 686 -24.36 -0.51 -31.41
N GLU A 687 -24.34 -1.70 -31.99
CA GLU A 687 -24.91 -2.93 -31.43
C GLU A 687 -24.17 -3.46 -30.19
N ARG A 688 -22.90 -3.10 -29.98
CA ARG A 688 -22.09 -3.53 -28.81
C ARG A 688 -22.19 -2.58 -27.61
N ILE A 689 -22.76 -1.39 -27.79
CA ILE A 689 -22.95 -0.41 -26.71
C ILE A 689 -24.03 -0.92 -25.72
N ASP A 690 -24.98 -1.70 -26.21
CA ASP A 690 -26.15 -2.17 -25.47
C ASP A 690 -26.02 -3.65 -25.01
N ALA A 691 -24.92 -4.33 -25.34
CA ALA A 691 -24.68 -5.75 -25.04
C ALA A 691 -24.20 -6.03 -23.61
#